data_AF-F0XTV6-F1
#
_entry.id   AF-F0XTV6-F1
#
_cell.length_a   1.000
_cell.length_b   1.000
_cell.length_c   1.000
_cell.angle_alpha   90.00
_cell.angle_beta   90.00
_cell.angle_gamma   90.00
#
_symmetry.space_group_name_H-M   'P 1'
#
loop_
_entity.id
_entity.type
_entity.pdbx_description
1 polymer ?
#
loop_
_entity_poly.entity_id
_entity_poly.type
_entity_poly.pdbx_seq_one_letter_code
_entity_poly.pdbx_strand_id
1 'polypeptide(L)'
;MAAGDSERVQEAKKLAVSNPAKSESIYKDIISKTPSVTSDAAIREYETALISLGELYRDQKNTTELVELVTRSRTVLSSFAKAKTAKLVRQLLDLFREIPNTTDTQIAVTKSCIEWATSERRGFLRQNLETRLVALYMAKQAHYDALTLINGLLRELKRLDDKLVLVEVQLLESRVYHALGNVSKARAALTSARTSAASVYTPPLLQANLDMQSGMLHAEDKDFNTAFSYFIEALDGYHTQDEPAKATAALQYMLLCKIMLNLADDVNQLMASKQAVKYAGQSLEAMKAIARAHANRSLEEYERALATYRYELGSDAFVRNHLRRLYDAMLEQNLVKVIEPFSRVEIEHIAHMVGLDTQQVERKLSQMILDKVIIGVLDQGAGCLIIYDETERDEGYDAALATIEKLSNVVDVLYTNQASQLDLIGPPTTQQWRRLSGLPGRPSNSANIARYALRPIARRPLVVAALQPDRQAHSYLATDGASAAVGGVELAAPPASTDPVSMVEPGGTTRQQAVAGAQMPGKHRRKKLRKQQEAEAARAALGAAAETSTVSEAAAGEAPVAGDSIIHEELPEDTAAGDAGAEPAEKKRVKKPRWTDAQRAERRLASSAALRSEPSWSESSEPSDSSRSPRSPRSPRPSPSTLPPRIPSWKIQKRALQDKFPDGWQPRKRLSPDALEGIRALHRQFPDVYTTPALAKHFMVSAEVVRRILKSKWQPQPAEEEDRQERWFRRGKQVWARWAALGRKPPKRWQAEGIRRDSSPMNEKKLLQVVAVGQPSQRRTDPEEDARRV
;
A
#
# COMPACT_ATOMS: atom_id res chain seq x y z
N MET A 1 2.30 2.66 56.20
CA MET A 1 2.64 1.29 56.64
C MET A 1 2.09 0.30 55.61
N ALA A 2 2.81 -0.77 55.29
CA ALA A 2 2.30 -1.84 54.43
C ALA A 2 2.06 -3.10 55.27
N ALA A 3 0.80 -3.42 55.56
CA ALA A 3 0.43 -4.61 56.33
C ALA A 3 0.46 -5.84 55.42
N GLY A 4 1.56 -6.61 55.44
CA GLY A 4 1.69 -7.84 54.66
C GLY A 4 3.05 -8.52 54.70
N ASP A 5 4.16 -7.77 54.76
CA ASP A 5 5.50 -8.35 54.82
C ASP A 5 5.81 -8.81 56.25
N SER A 6 5.99 -10.13 56.44
CA SER A 6 6.50 -10.74 57.67
C SER A 6 7.81 -10.09 58.13
N GLU A 7 7.98 -9.89 59.43
CA GLU A 7 9.15 -9.23 60.02
C GLU A 7 10.47 -9.89 59.57
N ARG A 8 10.48 -11.22 59.44
CA ARG A 8 11.63 -12.00 58.94
C ARG A 8 11.99 -11.69 57.49
N VAL A 9 10.99 -11.44 56.63
CA VAL A 9 11.21 -11.03 55.24
C VAL A 9 11.75 -9.60 55.20
N GLN A 10 11.29 -8.71 56.08
CA GLN A 10 11.83 -7.35 56.19
C GLN A 10 13.27 -7.33 56.75
N GLU A 11 13.58 -8.19 57.72
CA GLU A 11 14.92 -8.39 58.25
C GLU A 11 15.86 -8.96 57.17
N ALA A 12 15.46 -10.01 56.46
CA ALA A 12 16.23 -10.58 55.36
C ALA A 12 16.48 -9.56 54.23
N LYS A 13 15.49 -8.71 53.89
CA LYS A 13 15.66 -7.60 52.92
C LYS A 13 16.69 -6.56 53.38
N LYS A 14 16.72 -6.20 54.66
CA LYS A 14 17.74 -5.31 55.25
C LYS A 14 19.13 -5.97 55.28
N LEU A 15 19.17 -7.28 55.53
CA LEU A 15 20.40 -8.08 55.53
C LEU A 15 20.95 -8.33 54.11
N ALA A 16 20.13 -8.30 53.06
CA ALA A 16 20.60 -8.54 51.68
C ALA A 16 21.73 -7.59 51.25
N VAL A 17 21.66 -6.31 51.66
CA VAL A 17 22.65 -5.27 51.35
C VAL A 17 23.90 -5.35 52.25
N SER A 18 23.78 -5.90 53.46
CA SER A 18 24.83 -5.82 54.50
C SER A 18 25.52 -7.17 54.80
N ASN A 19 24.83 -8.28 54.63
CA ASN A 19 25.37 -9.64 54.69
C ASN A 19 24.49 -10.61 53.86
N PRO A 20 24.77 -10.77 52.56
CA PRO A 20 23.91 -11.56 51.67
C PRO A 20 23.85 -13.04 52.06
N ALA A 21 24.92 -13.63 52.61
CA ALA A 21 24.91 -15.03 53.03
C ALA A 21 23.93 -15.30 54.21
N LYS A 22 23.81 -14.36 55.16
CA LYS A 22 22.80 -14.44 56.22
C LYS A 22 21.38 -14.25 55.66
N SER A 23 21.19 -13.28 54.77
CA SER A 23 19.92 -13.08 54.07
C SER A 23 19.47 -14.33 53.30
N GLU A 24 20.38 -14.95 52.56
CA GLU A 24 20.19 -16.20 51.83
C GLU A 24 19.75 -17.35 52.75
N SER A 25 20.40 -17.52 53.91
CA SER A 25 20.00 -18.55 54.89
C SER A 25 18.58 -18.33 55.42
N ILE A 26 18.19 -17.08 55.73
CA ILE A 26 16.85 -16.76 56.21
C ILE A 26 15.79 -17.03 55.13
N TYR A 27 16.07 -16.69 53.86
CA TYR A 27 15.15 -17.04 52.76
C TYR A 27 15.08 -18.55 52.51
N LYS A 28 16.21 -19.28 52.55
CA LYS A 28 16.22 -20.76 52.46
C LYS A 28 15.41 -21.39 53.61
N ASP A 29 15.47 -20.84 54.82
CA ASP A 29 14.67 -21.26 55.97
C ASP A 29 13.17 -20.93 55.88
N ILE A 30 12.79 -19.85 55.19
CA ILE A 30 11.38 -19.54 54.91
C ILE A 30 10.85 -20.47 53.81
N ILE A 31 11.62 -20.67 52.74
CA ILE A 31 11.25 -21.51 51.59
C ILE A 31 11.23 -23.01 51.94
N SER A 32 11.98 -23.45 52.96
CA SER A 32 11.91 -24.84 53.46
C SER A 32 10.56 -25.17 54.11
N LYS A 33 9.83 -24.17 54.61
CA LYS A 33 8.52 -24.32 55.24
C LYS A 33 7.44 -24.24 54.17
N THR A 34 7.01 -25.39 53.65
CA THR A 34 5.91 -25.47 52.69
C THR A 34 4.65 -24.78 53.24
N PRO A 35 4.16 -23.69 52.63
CA PRO A 35 3.08 -22.90 53.23
C PRO A 35 1.75 -23.67 53.22
N SER A 36 1.00 -23.59 54.31
CA SER A 36 -0.32 -24.19 54.39
C SER A 36 -1.28 -23.55 53.39
N VAL A 37 -1.99 -24.38 52.62
CA VAL A 37 -2.94 -23.97 51.57
C VAL A 37 -4.07 -23.08 52.13
N THR A 38 -4.37 -23.17 53.43
CA THR A 38 -5.38 -22.34 54.12
C THR A 38 -4.90 -20.96 54.57
N SER A 39 -3.60 -20.63 54.48
CA SER A 39 -3.07 -19.33 54.92
C SER A 39 -2.51 -18.51 53.76
N ASP A 40 -3.32 -17.60 53.20
CA ASP A 40 -2.84 -16.67 52.16
C ASP A 40 -1.74 -15.73 52.68
N ALA A 41 -1.63 -15.52 54.00
CA ALA A 41 -0.49 -14.82 54.61
C ALA A 41 0.82 -15.61 54.47
N ALA A 42 0.82 -16.91 54.79
CA ALA A 42 2.00 -17.77 54.61
C ALA A 42 2.36 -17.95 53.12
N ILE A 43 1.35 -17.98 52.23
CA ILE A 43 1.57 -18.00 50.79
C ILE A 43 2.24 -16.69 50.33
N ARG A 44 1.82 -15.51 50.83
CA ARG A 44 2.49 -14.22 50.53
C ARG A 44 3.91 -14.12 51.09
N GLU A 45 4.16 -14.66 52.29
CA GLU A 45 5.51 -14.75 52.87
C GLU A 45 6.43 -15.62 52.00
N TYR A 46 5.94 -16.76 51.51
CA TYR A 46 6.66 -17.61 50.57
C TYR A 46 6.84 -16.95 49.19
N GLU A 47 5.80 -16.31 48.63
CA GLU A 47 5.87 -15.58 47.35
C GLU A 47 6.93 -14.47 47.39
N THR A 48 6.98 -13.69 48.48
CA THR A 48 7.94 -12.59 48.63
C THR A 48 9.36 -13.12 48.86
N ALA A 49 9.55 -14.10 49.76
CA ALA A 49 10.86 -14.72 50.01
C ALA A 49 11.46 -15.40 48.77
N LEU A 50 10.63 -16.08 47.97
CA LEU A 50 11.06 -16.74 46.73
C LEU A 50 11.55 -15.74 45.67
N ILE A 51 10.87 -14.59 45.53
CA ILE A 51 11.31 -13.52 44.61
C ILE A 51 12.60 -12.88 45.13
N SER A 52 12.67 -12.49 46.42
CA SER A 52 13.84 -11.79 46.96
C SER A 52 15.10 -12.67 47.07
N LEU A 53 14.96 -13.98 47.21
CA LEU A 53 16.10 -14.90 47.05
C LEU A 53 16.58 -14.96 45.58
N GLY A 54 15.64 -14.92 44.62
CA GLY A 54 15.98 -14.80 43.21
C GLY A 54 16.70 -13.50 42.88
N GLU A 55 16.25 -12.37 43.43
CA GLU A 55 16.90 -11.05 43.32
C GLU A 55 18.31 -11.09 43.91
N LEU A 56 18.50 -11.71 45.08
CA LEU A 56 19.81 -11.90 45.71
C LEU A 56 20.76 -12.74 44.83
N TYR A 57 20.30 -13.84 44.23
CA TYR A 57 21.11 -14.63 43.29
C TYR A 57 21.41 -13.88 41.98
N ARG A 58 20.48 -13.06 41.48
CA ARG A 58 20.71 -12.17 40.32
C ARG A 58 21.83 -11.17 40.63
N ASP A 59 21.79 -10.54 41.80
CA ASP A 59 22.76 -9.53 42.22
C ASP A 59 24.16 -10.14 42.43
N GLN A 60 24.22 -11.36 42.98
CA GLN A 60 25.42 -12.21 43.01
C GLN A 60 25.86 -12.75 41.63
N LYS A 61 25.01 -12.64 40.60
CA LYS A 61 25.15 -13.27 39.26
C LYS A 61 25.28 -14.80 39.30
N ASN A 62 24.78 -15.44 40.37
CA ASN A 62 24.87 -16.89 40.57
C ASN A 62 23.79 -17.62 39.76
N THR A 63 24.13 -17.93 38.51
CA THR A 63 23.19 -18.56 37.57
C THR A 63 22.77 -19.97 37.99
N THR A 64 23.67 -20.77 38.57
CA THR A 64 23.41 -22.17 38.93
C THR A 64 22.43 -22.30 40.09
N GLU A 65 22.61 -21.52 41.16
CA GLU A 65 21.65 -21.49 42.28
C GLU A 65 20.27 -20.99 41.82
N LEU A 66 20.21 -20.02 40.90
CA LEU A 66 18.95 -19.52 40.35
C LEU A 66 18.23 -20.58 39.49
N VAL A 67 18.97 -21.44 38.76
CA VAL A 67 18.41 -22.61 38.06
C VAL A 67 17.89 -23.66 39.05
N GLU A 68 18.61 -23.95 40.14
CA GLU A 68 18.11 -24.86 41.17
C GLU A 68 16.84 -24.27 41.83
N LEU A 69 16.83 -22.98 42.18
CA LEU A 69 15.67 -22.32 42.78
C LEU A 69 14.41 -22.43 41.90
N VAL A 70 14.56 -22.18 40.59
CA VAL A 70 13.48 -22.33 39.59
C VAL A 70 13.08 -23.78 39.36
N THR A 71 13.91 -24.76 39.73
CA THR A 71 13.62 -26.19 39.61
C THR A 71 12.96 -26.74 40.88
N ARG A 72 13.52 -26.41 42.05
CA ARG A 72 13.07 -26.84 43.38
C ARG A 72 11.74 -26.20 43.79
N SER A 73 11.48 -24.95 43.42
CA SER A 73 10.20 -24.27 43.70
C SER A 73 9.00 -24.89 42.97
N ARG A 74 9.20 -25.61 41.85
CA ARG A 74 8.11 -26.20 41.03
C ARG A 74 7.19 -27.11 41.82
N THR A 75 7.72 -27.88 42.77
CA THR A 75 6.94 -28.81 43.60
C THR A 75 5.95 -28.07 44.50
N VAL A 76 6.37 -26.97 45.14
CA VAL A 76 5.49 -26.11 45.95
C VAL A 76 4.54 -25.31 45.05
N LEU A 77 5.03 -24.80 43.92
CA LEU A 77 4.23 -24.09 42.92
C LEU A 77 3.18 -24.97 42.22
N SER A 78 3.18 -26.29 42.41
CA SER A 78 2.15 -27.21 41.93
C SER A 78 0.81 -27.03 42.68
N SER A 79 0.85 -26.80 43.99
CA SER A 79 -0.35 -26.63 44.84
C SER A 79 -0.94 -25.23 44.77
N PHE A 80 -0.18 -24.26 44.27
CA PHE A 80 -0.59 -22.86 44.15
C PHE A 80 -1.61 -22.64 43.02
N ALA A 81 -2.42 -21.58 43.16
CA ALA A 81 -3.37 -21.17 42.14
C ALA A 81 -2.66 -20.88 40.80
N LYS A 82 -3.16 -21.48 39.70
CA LYS A 82 -2.50 -21.49 38.38
C LYS A 82 -2.05 -20.10 37.89
N ALA A 83 -2.84 -19.06 38.15
CA ALA A 83 -2.51 -17.68 37.79
C ALA A 83 -1.38 -17.07 38.64
N LYS A 84 -1.36 -17.32 39.97
CA LYS A 84 -0.24 -16.94 40.86
C LYS A 84 1.04 -17.62 40.39
N THR A 85 1.01 -18.93 40.16
CA THR A 85 2.17 -19.68 39.66
C THR A 85 2.68 -19.15 38.33
N ALA A 86 1.79 -18.86 37.38
CA ALA A 86 2.18 -18.31 36.08
C ALA A 86 2.75 -16.87 36.17
N LYS A 87 2.46 -16.12 37.24
CA LYS A 87 3.13 -14.85 37.54
C LYS A 87 4.54 -15.11 38.08
N LEU A 88 4.67 -15.93 39.13
CA LEU A 88 5.93 -16.23 39.82
C LEU A 88 6.98 -16.83 38.88
N VAL A 89 6.60 -17.81 38.06
CA VAL A 89 7.51 -18.46 37.10
C VAL A 89 8.00 -17.47 36.04
N ARG A 90 7.17 -16.51 35.59
CA ARG A 90 7.61 -15.46 34.67
C ARG A 90 8.58 -14.49 35.35
N GLN A 91 8.27 -14.03 36.57
CA GLN A 91 9.14 -13.13 37.34
C GLN A 91 10.52 -13.77 37.59
N LEU A 92 10.58 -15.02 38.05
CA LEU A 92 11.85 -15.73 38.25
C LEU A 92 12.65 -15.92 36.95
N LEU A 93 11.98 -16.16 35.82
CA LEU A 93 12.65 -16.23 34.51
C LEU A 93 13.09 -14.86 33.98
N ASP A 94 12.46 -13.77 34.42
CA ASP A 94 12.83 -12.40 34.04
C ASP A 94 14.10 -11.91 34.75
N LEU A 95 14.37 -12.36 35.97
CA LEU A 95 15.61 -12.05 36.71
C LEU A 95 16.90 -12.44 35.94
N PHE A 96 16.86 -13.52 35.14
CA PHE A 96 18.00 -13.91 34.30
C PHE A 96 18.36 -12.87 33.24
N ARG A 97 17.44 -11.97 32.84
CA ARG A 97 17.69 -10.97 31.78
C ARG A 97 18.77 -9.95 32.15
N GLU A 98 18.93 -9.67 33.45
CA GLU A 98 19.93 -8.73 33.96
C GLU A 98 21.32 -9.37 34.06
N ILE A 99 21.42 -10.71 33.98
CA ILE A 99 22.69 -11.45 34.05
C ILE A 99 23.23 -11.63 32.62
N PRO A 100 24.39 -11.03 32.25
CA PRO A 100 24.93 -11.12 30.90
C PRO A 100 25.37 -12.55 30.55
N ASN A 101 25.39 -12.87 29.26
CA ASN A 101 25.83 -14.15 28.68
C ASN A 101 25.04 -15.40 29.13
N THR A 102 23.81 -15.24 29.62
CA THR A 102 22.95 -16.35 30.11
C THR A 102 21.95 -16.90 29.09
N THR A 103 22.09 -16.59 27.80
CA THR A 103 21.09 -16.97 26.76
C THR A 103 20.86 -18.48 26.68
N ASP A 104 21.92 -19.28 26.74
CA ASP A 104 21.81 -20.75 26.65
C ASP A 104 21.26 -21.41 27.91
N THR A 105 21.62 -20.90 29.10
CA THR A 105 21.01 -21.37 30.36
C THR A 105 19.54 -20.97 30.43
N GLN A 106 19.18 -19.74 30.02
CA GLN A 106 17.77 -19.32 29.88
C GLN A 106 16.98 -20.23 28.94
N ILE A 107 17.55 -20.65 27.79
CA ILE A 107 16.91 -21.59 26.86
C ILE A 107 16.68 -22.96 27.53
N ALA A 108 17.70 -23.51 28.19
CA ALA A 108 17.60 -24.81 28.87
C ALA A 108 16.56 -24.80 30.00
N VAL A 109 16.58 -23.76 30.85
CA VAL A 109 15.61 -23.58 31.94
C VAL A 109 14.20 -23.41 31.40
N THR A 110 14.02 -22.60 30.34
CA THR A 110 12.69 -22.37 29.73
C THR A 110 12.13 -23.66 29.13
N LYS A 111 12.96 -24.50 28.49
CA LYS A 111 12.56 -25.85 28.02
C LYS A 111 12.11 -26.75 29.18
N SER A 112 12.90 -26.83 30.25
CA SER A 112 12.54 -27.60 31.44
C SER A 112 11.25 -27.11 32.12
N CYS A 113 10.98 -25.79 32.09
CA CYS A 113 9.71 -25.22 32.55
C CYS A 113 8.53 -25.53 31.60
N ILE A 114 8.76 -25.66 30.28
CA ILE A 114 7.76 -26.07 29.28
C ILE A 114 7.38 -27.55 29.47
N GLU A 115 8.36 -28.43 29.70
CA GLU A 115 8.15 -29.84 30.01
C GLU A 115 7.30 -30.01 31.27
N TRP A 116 7.66 -29.32 32.36
CA TRP A 116 6.89 -29.31 33.61
C TRP A 116 5.48 -28.72 33.45
N ALA A 117 5.33 -27.61 32.73
CA ALA A 117 4.01 -27.05 32.40
C ALA A 117 3.16 -28.00 31.54
N THR A 118 3.79 -28.89 30.76
CA THR A 118 3.12 -29.93 29.99
C THR A 118 2.67 -31.09 30.88
N SER A 119 3.53 -31.59 31.79
CA SER A 119 3.15 -32.66 32.73
C SER A 119 2.01 -32.25 33.67
N GLU A 120 2.01 -31.00 34.16
CA GLU A 120 0.94 -30.45 34.99
C GLU A 120 -0.29 -29.97 34.20
N ARG A 121 -0.29 -30.13 32.87
CA ARG A 121 -1.36 -29.71 31.94
C ARG A 121 -1.71 -28.20 32.05
N ARG A 122 -0.72 -27.36 32.36
CA ARG A 122 -0.84 -25.90 32.54
C ARG A 122 -0.70 -25.15 31.20
N GLY A 123 -1.64 -25.39 30.28
CA GLY A 123 -1.59 -24.92 28.89
C GLY A 123 -1.25 -23.43 28.68
N PHE A 124 -1.92 -22.50 29.37
CA PHE A 124 -1.63 -21.06 29.27
C PHE A 124 -0.19 -20.70 29.70
N LEU A 125 0.35 -21.39 30.72
CA LEU A 125 1.73 -21.18 31.16
C LEU A 125 2.70 -21.73 30.10
N ARG A 126 2.44 -22.93 29.57
CA ARG A 126 3.21 -23.49 28.44
C ARG A 126 3.27 -22.50 27.27
N GLN A 127 2.15 -21.96 26.83
CA GLN A 127 2.09 -21.01 25.69
C GLN A 127 2.85 -19.70 25.96
N ASN A 128 2.81 -19.18 27.20
CA ASN A 128 3.61 -18.01 27.60
C ASN A 128 5.12 -18.32 27.58
N LEU A 129 5.52 -19.50 28.07
CA LEU A 129 6.92 -19.94 28.07
C LEU A 129 7.45 -20.25 26.66
N GLU A 130 6.61 -20.82 25.80
CA GLU A 130 6.90 -21.02 24.38
C GLU A 130 7.09 -19.68 23.65
N THR A 131 6.22 -18.70 23.88
CA THR A 131 6.37 -17.33 23.34
C THR A 131 7.67 -16.67 23.83
N ARG A 132 8.06 -16.88 25.11
CA ARG A 132 9.37 -16.47 25.63
C ARG A 132 10.52 -17.17 24.89
N LEU A 133 10.41 -18.48 24.68
CA LEU A 133 11.44 -19.28 24.02
C LEU A 133 11.68 -18.86 22.56
N VAL A 134 10.64 -18.41 21.84
CA VAL A 134 10.80 -17.76 20.52
C VAL A 134 11.72 -16.55 20.61
N ALA A 135 11.52 -15.65 21.58
CA ALA A 135 12.33 -14.46 21.75
C ALA A 135 13.79 -14.79 22.13
N LEU A 136 14.02 -15.85 22.91
CA LEU A 136 15.37 -16.34 23.22
C LEU A 136 16.06 -16.97 22.01
N TYR A 137 15.35 -17.76 21.20
CA TYR A 137 15.88 -18.29 19.93
C TYR A 137 16.22 -17.17 18.95
N MET A 138 15.42 -16.11 18.86
CA MET A 138 15.76 -14.92 18.07
C MET A 138 17.06 -14.26 18.54
N ALA A 139 17.26 -14.10 19.86
CA ALA A 139 18.51 -13.56 20.40
C ALA A 139 19.73 -14.44 20.06
N LYS A 140 19.56 -15.77 20.08
CA LYS A 140 20.57 -16.75 19.66
C LYS A 140 20.71 -16.91 18.12
N GLN A 141 19.93 -16.20 17.31
CA GLN A 141 19.85 -16.36 15.85
C GLN A 141 19.37 -17.77 15.38
N ALA A 142 18.73 -18.54 16.26
CA ALA A 142 18.17 -19.88 15.98
C ALA A 142 16.81 -19.79 15.26
N HIS A 143 16.78 -19.11 14.11
CA HIS A 143 15.55 -18.70 13.42
C HIS A 143 14.66 -19.87 12.96
N TYR A 144 15.24 -21.01 12.60
CA TYR A 144 14.48 -22.20 12.21
C TYR A 144 13.74 -22.85 13.39
N ASP A 145 14.37 -22.94 14.57
CA ASP A 145 13.75 -23.45 15.80
C ASP A 145 12.67 -22.50 16.32
N ALA A 146 12.85 -21.19 16.13
CA ALA A 146 11.80 -20.21 16.36
C ALA A 146 10.59 -20.46 15.42
N LEU A 147 10.81 -20.65 14.12
CA LEU A 147 9.72 -20.89 13.16
C LEU A 147 8.97 -22.20 13.41
N THR A 148 9.62 -23.30 13.77
CA THR A 148 8.92 -24.58 14.04
C THR A 148 7.98 -24.45 15.24
N LEU A 149 8.45 -23.80 16.31
CA LEU A 149 7.70 -23.57 17.54
C LEU A 149 6.56 -22.54 17.35
N ILE A 150 6.79 -21.45 16.63
CA ILE A 150 5.75 -20.50 16.17
C ILE A 150 4.65 -21.23 15.37
N ASN A 151 5.03 -22.12 14.46
CA ASN A 151 4.07 -22.88 13.65
C ASN A 151 3.24 -23.88 14.47
N GLY A 152 3.70 -24.30 15.64
CA GLY A 152 2.91 -25.00 16.65
C GLY A 152 1.92 -24.06 17.33
N LEU A 153 2.44 -23.04 18.03
CA LEU A 153 1.66 -22.02 18.75
C LEU A 153 0.52 -21.45 17.91
N LEU A 154 0.78 -21.05 16.67
CA LEU A 154 -0.23 -20.44 15.79
C LEU A 154 -1.39 -21.38 15.41
N ARG A 155 -1.25 -22.70 15.54
CA ARG A 155 -2.36 -23.66 15.33
C ARG A 155 -3.26 -23.75 16.56
N GLU A 156 -2.70 -23.53 17.75
CA GLU A 156 -3.44 -23.50 19.02
C GLU A 156 -4.10 -22.15 19.24
N LEU A 157 -3.34 -21.05 19.16
CA LEU A 157 -3.81 -19.70 19.43
C LEU A 157 -4.90 -19.23 18.44
N LYS A 158 -4.91 -19.73 17.19
CA LYS A 158 -6.01 -19.48 16.24
C LYS A 158 -7.32 -20.22 16.58
N ARG A 159 -7.34 -21.06 17.62
CA ARG A 159 -8.53 -21.75 18.17
C ARG A 159 -8.94 -21.20 19.55
N LEU A 160 -8.22 -20.22 20.09
CA LEU A 160 -8.41 -19.64 21.41
C LEU A 160 -8.78 -18.16 21.27
N ASP A 161 -9.55 -17.63 22.24
CA ASP A 161 -9.96 -16.23 22.25
C ASP A 161 -8.90 -15.26 22.83
N ASP A 162 -7.76 -15.76 23.33
CA ASP A 162 -6.61 -14.92 23.72
C ASP A 162 -5.88 -14.38 22.48
N LYS A 163 -6.42 -13.28 21.97
CA LYS A 163 -5.89 -12.56 20.83
C LYS A 163 -4.63 -11.74 21.16
N LEU A 164 -4.34 -11.45 22.42
CA LEU A 164 -3.16 -10.64 22.78
C LEU A 164 -1.89 -11.47 22.58
N VAL A 165 -1.87 -12.70 23.09
CA VAL A 165 -0.77 -13.65 22.84
C VAL A 165 -0.70 -14.02 21.36
N LEU A 166 -1.84 -14.14 20.66
CA LEU A 166 -1.85 -14.34 19.21
C LEU A 166 -1.18 -13.19 18.44
N VAL A 167 -1.43 -11.93 18.79
CA VAL A 167 -0.79 -10.75 18.18
C VAL A 167 0.72 -10.76 18.43
N GLU A 168 1.16 -11.08 19.66
CA GLU A 168 2.57 -11.17 20.01
C GLU A 168 3.30 -12.26 19.19
N VAL A 169 2.71 -13.46 19.08
CA VAL A 169 3.29 -14.55 18.28
C VAL A 169 3.29 -14.24 16.77
N GLN A 170 2.25 -13.57 16.24
CA GLN A 170 2.23 -13.13 14.83
C GLN A 170 3.24 -12.01 14.54
N LEU A 171 3.53 -11.16 15.53
CA LEU A 171 4.59 -10.15 15.44
C LEU A 171 5.98 -10.81 15.49
N LEU A 172 6.20 -11.80 16.36
CA LEU A 172 7.44 -12.58 16.37
C LEU A 172 7.63 -13.35 15.05
N GLU A 173 6.58 -13.96 14.50
CA GLU A 173 6.59 -14.58 13.16
C GLU A 173 7.08 -13.59 12.08
N SER A 174 6.57 -12.35 12.10
CA SER A 174 7.00 -11.30 11.18
C SER A 174 8.49 -10.96 11.34
N ARG A 175 8.97 -10.83 12.59
CA ARG A 175 10.36 -10.48 12.88
C ARG A 175 11.34 -11.60 12.50
N VAL A 176 10.97 -12.87 12.70
CA VAL A 176 11.82 -14.01 12.28
C VAL A 176 11.90 -14.11 10.76
N TYR A 177 10.79 -13.92 10.03
CA TYR A 177 10.84 -13.89 8.56
C TYR A 177 11.64 -12.70 8.02
N HIS A 178 11.60 -11.54 8.67
CA HIS A 178 12.43 -10.37 8.33
C HIS A 178 13.92 -10.67 8.56
N ALA A 179 14.29 -11.28 9.69
CA ALA A 179 15.68 -11.70 9.95
C ALA A 179 16.21 -12.75 8.95
N LEU A 180 15.32 -13.57 8.37
CA LEU A 180 15.62 -14.50 7.28
C LEU A 180 15.56 -13.87 5.87
N GLY A 181 15.39 -12.54 5.76
CA GLY A 181 15.27 -11.82 4.48
C GLY A 181 13.97 -12.09 3.69
N ASN A 182 13.00 -12.80 4.28
CA ASN A 182 11.74 -13.12 3.62
C ASN A 182 10.66 -12.07 3.89
N VAL A 183 10.87 -10.88 3.34
CA VAL A 183 9.97 -9.71 3.40
C VAL A 183 8.52 -10.09 3.08
N SER A 184 8.30 -10.97 2.08
CA SER A 184 6.96 -11.38 1.64
C SER A 184 6.16 -12.08 2.75
N LYS A 185 6.79 -13.03 3.47
CA LYS A 185 6.17 -13.73 4.60
C LYS A 185 6.11 -12.84 5.84
N ALA A 186 7.14 -12.01 6.07
CA ALA A 186 7.15 -11.04 7.16
C ALA A 186 5.94 -10.09 7.08
N ARG A 187 5.61 -9.61 5.87
CA ARG A 187 4.46 -8.74 5.61
C ARG A 187 3.13 -9.46 5.74
N ALA A 188 3.03 -10.73 5.33
CA ALA A 188 1.83 -11.54 5.52
C ALA A 188 1.54 -11.83 7.01
N ALA A 189 2.57 -12.13 7.79
CA ALA A 189 2.49 -12.29 9.25
C ALA A 189 2.08 -10.97 9.93
N LEU A 190 2.71 -9.84 9.56
CA LEU A 190 2.36 -8.53 10.12
C LEU A 190 0.95 -8.08 9.75
N THR A 191 0.49 -8.35 8.53
CA THR A 191 -0.91 -8.08 8.11
C THR A 191 -1.89 -8.88 8.96
N SER A 192 -1.52 -10.12 9.31
CA SER A 192 -2.30 -10.95 10.24
C SER A 192 -2.28 -10.38 11.65
N ALA A 193 -1.11 -10.00 12.19
CA ALA A 193 -0.96 -9.37 13.50
C ALA A 193 -1.80 -8.08 13.62
N ARG A 194 -1.73 -7.19 12.62
CA ARG A 194 -2.54 -5.96 12.54
C ARG A 194 -4.04 -6.25 12.47
N THR A 195 -4.46 -7.31 11.79
CA THR A 195 -5.87 -7.71 11.70
C THR A 195 -6.39 -8.26 13.03
N SER A 196 -5.58 -9.08 13.73
CA SER A 196 -5.89 -9.55 15.09
C SER A 196 -5.96 -8.38 16.08
N ALA A 197 -4.96 -7.49 16.04
CA ALA A 197 -4.85 -6.30 16.87
C ALA A 197 -6.03 -5.33 16.66
N ALA A 198 -6.48 -5.11 15.43
CA ALA A 198 -7.67 -4.27 15.14
C ALA A 198 -8.99 -4.81 15.73
N SER A 199 -8.98 -5.95 16.43
CA SER A 199 -10.15 -6.54 17.09
C SER A 199 -10.07 -6.60 18.63
N VAL A 200 -9.03 -6.03 19.25
CA VAL A 200 -8.82 -5.90 20.71
C VAL A 200 -8.06 -4.61 21.00
N TYR A 201 -8.26 -3.99 22.16
CA TYR A 201 -7.38 -2.88 22.57
C TYR A 201 -5.96 -3.38 22.88
N THR A 202 -4.99 -3.04 22.04
CA THR A 202 -3.58 -3.40 22.21
C THR A 202 -2.91 -2.53 23.30
N PRO A 203 -2.13 -3.11 24.23
CA PRO A 203 -1.30 -2.32 25.15
C PRO A 203 -0.31 -1.41 24.39
N PRO A 204 -0.01 -0.19 24.87
CA PRO A 204 0.83 0.77 24.15
C PRO A 204 2.19 0.22 23.71
N LEU A 205 2.87 -0.56 24.57
CA LEU A 205 4.14 -1.20 24.24
C LEU A 205 4.02 -2.23 23.09
N LEU A 206 2.94 -3.02 23.07
CA LEU A 206 2.68 -3.98 21.98
C LEU A 206 2.32 -3.25 20.68
N GLN A 207 1.59 -2.14 20.79
CA GLN A 207 1.27 -1.28 19.66
C GLN A 207 2.54 -0.66 19.05
N ALA A 208 3.40 -0.05 19.87
CA ALA A 208 4.70 0.48 19.44
C ALA A 208 5.56 -0.59 18.75
N ASN A 209 5.57 -1.84 19.24
CA ASN A 209 6.29 -2.94 18.57
C ASN A 209 5.68 -3.33 17.20
N LEU A 210 4.36 -3.20 17.01
CA LEU A 210 3.70 -3.39 15.71
C LEU A 210 3.97 -2.24 14.74
N ASP A 211 4.08 -1.00 15.22
CA ASP A 211 4.42 0.19 14.44
C ASP A 211 5.90 0.19 14.04
N MET A 212 6.80 -0.17 14.96
CA MET A 212 8.21 -0.42 14.68
C MET A 212 8.42 -1.44 13.55
N GLN A 213 7.82 -2.64 13.65
CA GLN A 213 7.94 -3.67 12.61
C GLN A 213 7.23 -3.25 11.29
N SER A 214 6.18 -2.43 11.34
CA SER A 214 5.61 -1.83 10.12
C SER A 214 6.58 -0.88 9.44
N GLY A 215 7.24 0.02 10.18
CA GLY A 215 8.21 0.95 9.62
C GLY A 215 9.34 0.22 8.89
N MET A 216 9.91 -0.81 9.53
CA MET A 216 10.97 -1.62 8.93
C MET A 216 10.54 -2.26 7.60
N LEU A 217 9.37 -2.93 7.56
CA LEU A 217 8.89 -3.58 6.35
C LEU A 217 8.41 -2.62 5.24
N HIS A 218 8.23 -1.32 5.50
CA HIS A 218 7.98 -0.31 4.46
C HIS A 218 9.28 0.31 3.94
N ALA A 219 10.30 0.47 4.79
CA ALA A 219 11.64 0.90 4.39
C ALA A 219 12.31 -0.13 3.46
N GLU A 220 12.12 -1.44 3.70
CA GLU A 220 12.57 -2.49 2.78
C GLU A 220 11.96 -2.37 1.37
N ASP A 221 10.71 -1.91 1.27
CA ASP A 221 9.99 -1.61 0.02
C ASP A 221 10.41 -0.28 -0.63
N LYS A 222 11.35 0.46 -0.04
CA LYS A 222 11.73 1.84 -0.37
C LYS A 222 10.64 2.91 -0.12
N ASP A 223 9.52 2.58 0.54
CA ASP A 223 8.53 3.58 0.97
C ASP A 223 8.94 4.20 2.33
N PHE A 224 10.01 4.98 2.29
CA PHE A 224 10.55 5.69 3.46
C PHE A 224 9.59 6.75 4.02
N ASN A 225 8.63 7.23 3.22
CA ASN A 225 7.61 8.19 3.68
C ASN A 225 6.60 7.51 4.60
N THR A 226 6.03 6.38 4.19
CA THR A 226 5.12 5.59 5.06
C THR A 226 5.88 4.98 6.24
N ALA A 227 7.13 4.56 6.05
CA ALA A 227 7.98 4.05 7.13
C ALA A 227 8.22 5.10 8.23
N PHE A 228 8.57 6.33 7.85
CA PHE A 228 8.79 7.46 8.77
C PHE A 228 7.56 7.73 9.65
N SER A 229 6.34 7.71 9.09
CA SER A 229 5.12 7.84 9.88
C SER A 229 4.94 6.72 10.90
N TYR A 230 5.23 5.47 10.54
CA TYR A 230 5.17 4.35 11.49
C TYR A 230 6.24 4.43 12.59
N PHE A 231 7.42 4.97 12.29
CA PHE A 231 8.46 5.15 13.32
C PHE A 231 8.17 6.29 14.30
N ILE A 232 7.42 7.33 13.91
CA ILE A 232 6.90 8.36 14.84
C ILE A 232 5.95 7.74 15.87
N GLU A 233 4.92 7.02 15.40
CA GLU A 233 3.94 6.35 16.27
C GLU A 233 4.63 5.35 17.23
N ALA A 234 5.67 4.67 16.77
CA ALA A 234 6.51 3.81 17.61
C ALA A 234 7.35 4.61 18.62
N LEU A 235 7.95 5.74 18.23
CA LEU A 235 8.74 6.60 19.10
C LEU A 235 7.89 7.17 20.24
N ASP A 236 6.71 7.73 19.93
CA ASP A 236 5.78 8.24 20.95
C ASP A 236 5.28 7.12 21.87
N GLY A 237 5.02 5.93 21.32
CA GLY A 237 4.66 4.74 22.09
C GLY A 237 5.75 4.27 23.06
N TYR A 238 7.02 4.27 22.66
CA TYR A 238 8.14 3.93 23.55
C TYR A 238 8.50 5.07 24.53
N HIS A 239 8.35 6.32 24.11
CA HIS A 239 8.56 7.50 24.96
C HIS A 239 7.56 7.55 26.12
N THR A 240 6.28 7.25 25.84
CA THR A 240 5.19 7.19 26.83
C THR A 240 5.30 6.00 27.78
N GLN A 241 6.23 5.06 27.54
CA GLN A 241 6.49 3.89 28.39
C GLN A 241 7.92 3.91 28.97
N ASP A 242 8.65 5.02 28.83
CA ASP A 242 10.05 5.21 29.22
C ASP A 242 10.97 4.02 28.89
N GLU A 243 10.91 3.60 27.61
CA GLU A 243 11.73 2.53 27.02
C GLU A 243 12.85 3.13 26.16
N PRO A 244 13.91 3.72 26.75
CA PRO A 244 14.87 4.57 26.05
C PRO A 244 15.60 3.85 24.91
N ALA A 245 16.00 2.59 25.11
CA ALA A 245 16.72 1.82 24.09
C ALA A 245 15.89 1.52 22.82
N LYS A 246 14.56 1.46 22.94
CA LYS A 246 13.65 1.30 21.80
C LYS A 246 13.29 2.65 21.17
N ALA A 247 13.15 3.70 21.98
CA ALA A 247 12.97 5.07 21.52
C ALA A 247 14.18 5.60 20.71
N THR A 248 15.41 5.36 21.17
CA THR A 248 16.63 5.73 20.43
C THR A 248 16.71 5.03 19.06
N ALA A 249 16.36 3.74 19.00
CA ALA A 249 16.31 2.98 17.75
C ALA A 249 15.22 3.52 16.79
N ALA A 250 14.02 3.83 17.31
CA ALA A 250 12.95 4.45 16.52
C ALA A 250 13.39 5.79 15.90
N LEU A 251 14.04 6.65 16.70
CA LEU A 251 14.57 7.93 16.24
C LEU A 251 15.71 7.76 15.21
N GLN A 252 16.62 6.79 15.39
CA GLN A 252 17.63 6.45 14.38
C GLN A 252 16.99 6.02 13.06
N TYR A 253 15.94 5.19 13.10
CA TYR A 253 15.22 4.78 11.90
C TYR A 253 14.45 5.93 11.23
N MET A 254 13.92 6.88 12.00
CA MET A 254 13.33 8.12 11.45
C MET A 254 14.37 8.97 10.72
N LEU A 255 15.55 9.15 11.30
CA LEU A 255 16.68 9.86 10.67
C LEU A 255 17.13 9.12 9.41
N LEU A 256 17.24 7.79 9.46
CA LEU A 256 17.55 6.94 8.30
C LEU A 256 16.56 7.16 7.16
N CYS A 257 15.25 7.15 7.43
CA CYS A 257 14.24 7.41 6.40
C CYS A 257 14.39 8.79 5.75
N LYS A 258 14.79 9.83 6.50
CA LYS A 258 15.03 11.18 5.94
C LYS A 258 16.33 11.27 5.14
N ILE A 259 17.38 10.56 5.56
CA ILE A 259 18.64 10.41 4.80
C ILE A 259 18.39 9.69 3.48
N MET A 260 17.67 8.56 3.49
CA MET A 260 17.31 7.80 2.29
C MET A 260 16.37 8.57 1.32
N LEU A 261 15.78 9.68 1.77
CA LEU A 261 14.98 10.61 0.95
C LEU A 261 15.76 11.87 0.51
N ASN A 262 17.05 11.97 0.87
CA ASN A 262 17.90 13.14 0.67
C ASN A 262 17.37 14.45 1.30
N LEU A 263 16.74 14.36 2.48
CA LEU A 263 16.16 15.50 3.19
C LEU A 263 17.04 15.88 4.41
N ALA A 264 18.24 16.41 4.15
CA ALA A 264 19.20 16.75 5.20
C ALA A 264 18.74 17.90 6.13
N ASP A 265 17.93 18.82 5.64
CA ASP A 265 17.35 19.89 6.47
C ASP A 265 16.34 19.33 7.47
N ASP A 266 15.49 18.38 7.05
CA ASP A 266 14.57 17.67 7.94
C ASP A 266 15.32 16.88 9.02
N VAL A 267 16.50 16.33 8.70
CA VAL A 267 17.38 15.65 9.68
C VAL A 267 17.87 16.65 10.74
N ASN A 268 18.33 17.84 10.32
CA ASN A 268 18.78 18.87 11.26
C ASN A 268 17.63 19.43 12.11
N GLN A 269 16.44 19.61 11.54
CA GLN A 269 15.23 20.02 12.27
C GLN A 269 14.78 18.95 13.28
N LEU A 270 14.78 17.67 12.89
CA LEU A 270 14.41 16.56 13.76
C LEU A 270 15.39 16.41 14.93
N MET A 271 16.69 16.62 14.68
CA MET A 271 17.73 16.64 15.72
C MET A 271 17.58 17.81 16.71
N ALA A 272 16.90 18.90 16.33
CA ALA A 272 16.58 20.02 17.23
C ALA A 272 15.28 19.79 18.03
N SER A 273 14.57 18.68 17.82
CA SER A 273 13.31 18.38 18.53
C SER A 273 13.54 18.02 20.01
N LYS A 274 12.55 18.35 20.86
CA LYS A 274 12.58 18.04 22.30
C LYS A 274 12.82 16.54 22.60
N GLN A 275 12.31 15.65 21.75
CA GLN A 275 12.53 14.20 21.89
C GLN A 275 13.96 13.81 21.53
N ALA A 276 14.52 14.34 20.44
CA ALA A 276 15.93 14.11 20.09
C ALA A 276 16.89 14.63 21.15
N VAL A 277 16.56 15.74 21.84
CA VAL A 277 17.33 16.24 22.98
C VAL A 277 17.23 15.32 24.21
N LYS A 278 16.06 14.73 24.54
CA LYS A 278 15.95 13.73 25.64
C LYS A 278 16.78 12.47 25.35
N TYR A 279 16.89 12.09 24.07
CA TYR A 279 17.55 10.86 23.63
C TYR A 279 18.92 11.09 22.96
N ALA A 280 19.56 12.24 23.23
CA ALA A 280 20.84 12.61 22.65
C ALA A 280 21.93 11.57 22.94
N GLY A 281 22.74 11.23 21.93
CA GLY A 281 23.82 10.25 22.04
C GLY A 281 24.54 10.00 20.73
N GLN A 282 25.71 9.36 20.84
CA GLN A 282 26.69 9.17 19.76
C GLN A 282 26.12 8.54 18.48
N SER A 283 25.14 7.64 18.59
CA SER A 283 24.46 7.03 17.44
C SER A 283 23.62 8.02 16.62
N LEU A 284 23.10 9.09 17.24
CA LEU A 284 22.38 10.16 16.53
C LEU A 284 23.36 11.14 15.87
N GLU A 285 24.52 11.37 16.48
CA GLU A 285 25.62 12.14 15.90
C GLU A 285 26.20 11.45 14.66
N ALA A 286 26.35 10.12 14.70
CA ALA A 286 26.72 9.29 13.57
C ALA A 286 25.75 9.47 12.37
N MET A 287 24.44 9.44 12.64
CA MET A 287 23.42 9.67 11.62
C MET A 287 23.44 11.11 11.08
N LYS A 288 23.77 12.11 11.92
CA LYS A 288 23.97 13.50 11.51
C LYS A 288 25.24 13.68 10.66
N ALA A 289 26.32 12.94 10.94
CA ALA A 289 27.53 12.93 10.13
C ALA A 289 27.27 12.33 8.73
N ILE A 290 26.58 11.19 8.67
CA ILE A 290 26.10 10.60 7.41
C ILE A 290 25.22 11.58 6.61
N ALA A 291 24.26 12.25 7.27
CA ALA A 291 23.35 13.18 6.60
C ALA A 291 24.09 14.37 5.97
N ARG A 292 25.16 14.86 6.60
CA ARG A 292 26.05 15.89 6.05
C ARG A 292 26.81 15.38 4.82
N ALA A 293 27.47 14.22 4.94
CA ALA A 293 28.22 13.64 3.82
C ALA A 293 27.33 13.39 2.59
N HIS A 294 26.09 12.91 2.81
CA HIS A 294 25.10 12.71 1.75
C HIS A 294 24.65 14.03 1.12
N ALA A 295 24.41 15.08 1.92
CA ALA A 295 24.05 16.41 1.42
C ALA A 295 25.18 17.03 0.59
N ASN A 296 26.42 16.90 1.06
CA ASN A 296 27.65 17.34 0.39
C ASN A 296 28.00 16.49 -0.84
N ARG A 297 27.37 15.31 -0.98
CA ARG A 297 27.72 14.23 -1.93
C ARG A 297 29.19 13.79 -1.84
N SER A 298 29.78 13.88 -0.65
CA SER A 298 31.18 13.52 -0.41
C SER A 298 31.29 12.08 0.08
N LEU A 299 31.91 11.23 -0.74
CA LEU A 299 32.20 9.83 -0.38
C LEU A 299 33.23 9.75 0.74
N GLU A 300 34.25 10.62 0.72
CA GLU A 300 35.32 10.66 1.71
C GLU A 300 34.80 11.02 3.12
N GLU A 301 33.89 12.02 3.22
CA GLU A 301 33.24 12.35 4.50
C GLU A 301 32.38 11.19 5.02
N TYR A 302 31.75 10.43 4.12
CA TYR A 302 30.91 9.30 4.48
C TYR A 302 31.75 8.11 4.97
N GLU A 303 32.84 7.76 4.29
CA GLU A 303 33.77 6.72 4.75
C GLU A 303 34.44 7.10 6.07
N ARG A 304 34.83 8.37 6.24
CA ARG A 304 35.33 8.91 7.51
C ARG A 304 34.28 8.78 8.62
N ALA A 305 33.00 9.00 8.33
CA ALA A 305 31.91 8.78 9.28
C ALA A 305 31.69 7.29 9.60
N LEU A 306 31.71 6.40 8.60
CA LEU A 306 31.62 4.94 8.81
C LEU A 306 32.79 4.39 9.64
N ALA A 307 34.01 4.92 9.45
CA ALA A 307 35.18 4.54 10.23
C ALA A 307 35.08 5.03 11.68
N THR A 308 34.67 6.28 11.88
CA THR A 308 34.54 6.90 13.22
C THR A 308 33.44 6.25 14.06
N TYR A 309 32.27 5.99 13.47
CA TYR A 309 31.09 5.47 14.16
C TYR A 309 30.82 3.99 13.84
N ARG A 310 31.91 3.22 13.69
CA ARG A 310 31.87 1.81 13.25
C ARG A 310 31.06 0.92 14.19
N TYR A 311 31.03 1.21 15.49
CA TYR A 311 30.29 0.42 16.46
C TYR A 311 28.79 0.72 16.40
N GLU A 312 28.42 1.99 16.38
CA GLU A 312 27.03 2.46 16.37
C GLU A 312 26.34 2.00 15.09
N LEU A 313 26.90 2.36 13.94
CA LEU A 313 26.37 2.08 12.60
C LEU A 313 26.54 0.61 12.20
N GLY A 314 27.54 -0.06 12.78
CA GLY A 314 27.81 -1.48 12.57
C GLY A 314 26.95 -2.40 13.43
N SER A 315 26.50 -1.98 14.61
CA SER A 315 25.72 -2.82 15.54
C SER A 315 24.38 -3.27 14.94
N ASP A 316 23.61 -2.33 14.41
CA ASP A 316 22.26 -2.58 13.90
C ASP A 316 22.27 -3.13 12.47
N ALA A 317 21.68 -4.32 12.29
CA ALA A 317 21.63 -4.98 10.98
C ALA A 317 20.71 -4.27 9.96
N PHE A 318 19.63 -3.62 10.41
CA PHE A 318 18.70 -2.88 9.56
C PHE A 318 19.32 -1.56 9.08
N VAL A 319 19.99 -0.82 9.97
CA VAL A 319 20.73 0.40 9.58
C VAL A 319 21.87 0.05 8.62
N ARG A 320 22.73 -0.92 8.98
CA ARG A 320 23.88 -1.38 8.17
C ARG A 320 23.46 -1.78 6.73
N ASN A 321 22.34 -2.48 6.58
CA ASN A 321 21.82 -2.90 5.28
C ASN A 321 21.35 -1.73 4.41
N HIS A 322 20.81 -0.66 5.01
CA HIS A 322 20.41 0.55 4.28
C HIS A 322 21.59 1.46 3.97
N LEU A 323 22.55 1.60 4.90
CA LEU A 323 23.78 2.35 4.66
C LEU A 323 24.60 1.78 3.51
N ARG A 324 24.71 0.45 3.37
CA ARG A 324 25.36 -0.15 2.19
C ARG A 324 24.69 0.28 0.88
N ARG A 325 23.36 0.24 0.81
CA ARG A 325 22.59 0.70 -0.37
C ARG A 325 22.75 2.21 -0.62
N LEU A 326 22.97 2.99 0.44
CA LEU A 326 23.22 4.43 0.35
C LEU A 326 24.61 4.73 -0.21
N TYR A 327 25.64 3.97 0.20
CA TYR A 327 26.98 4.03 -0.36
C TYR A 327 26.96 3.74 -1.87
N ASP A 328 26.32 2.64 -2.28
CA ASP A 328 26.17 2.27 -3.70
C ASP A 328 25.53 3.41 -4.52
N ALA A 329 24.46 4.02 -4.00
CA ALA A 329 23.71 5.10 -4.66
C ALA A 329 24.43 6.47 -4.65
N MET A 330 25.27 6.76 -3.66
CA MET A 330 26.12 7.96 -3.65
C MET A 330 27.31 7.81 -4.59
N LEU A 331 27.92 6.62 -4.64
CA LEU A 331 28.98 6.32 -5.60
C LEU A 331 28.47 6.44 -7.03
N GLU A 332 27.27 5.95 -7.33
CA GLU A 332 26.59 6.17 -8.62
C GLU A 332 26.41 7.67 -8.94
N GLN A 333 25.89 8.45 -7.99
CA GLN A 333 25.69 9.91 -8.18
C GLN A 333 27.00 10.69 -8.32
N ASN A 334 28.06 10.29 -7.62
CA ASN A 334 29.37 10.92 -7.74
C ASN A 334 30.03 10.56 -9.09
N LEU A 335 29.95 9.30 -9.51
CA LEU A 335 30.42 8.86 -10.83
C LEU A 335 29.70 9.61 -11.95
N VAL A 336 28.36 9.74 -11.91
CA VAL A 336 27.61 10.53 -12.90
C VAL A 336 28.10 11.98 -12.95
N LYS A 337 28.30 12.64 -11.80
CA LYS A 337 28.81 14.01 -11.74
C LYS A 337 30.25 14.15 -12.27
N VAL A 338 31.10 13.15 -12.05
CA VAL A 338 32.51 13.13 -12.52
C VAL A 338 32.60 12.94 -14.03
N ILE A 339 31.69 12.16 -14.63
CA ILE A 339 31.72 11.85 -16.07
C ILE A 339 30.87 12.81 -16.93
N GLU A 340 29.91 13.52 -16.33
CA GLU A 340 29.01 14.49 -17.00
C GLU A 340 29.70 15.47 -17.98
N PRO A 341 30.90 16.03 -17.72
CA PRO A 341 31.56 16.95 -18.66
C PRO A 341 32.40 16.26 -19.77
N PHE A 342 32.44 14.93 -19.87
CA PHE A 342 33.36 14.21 -20.77
C PHE A 342 32.67 13.19 -21.71
N SER A 343 32.82 13.35 -23.02
CA SER A 343 32.40 12.31 -24.00
C SER A 343 33.33 11.08 -24.04
N ARG A 344 34.61 11.27 -23.71
CA ARG A 344 35.60 10.19 -23.50
C ARG A 344 36.51 10.59 -22.34
N VAL A 345 36.77 9.67 -21.42
CA VAL A 345 37.59 9.90 -20.22
C VAL A 345 38.31 8.62 -19.79
N GLU A 346 39.52 8.76 -19.25
CA GLU A 346 40.33 7.65 -18.75
C GLU A 346 39.83 7.16 -17.39
N ILE A 347 39.75 5.85 -17.19
CA ILE A 347 39.23 5.24 -15.96
C ILE A 347 40.15 5.58 -14.77
N GLU A 348 41.46 5.71 -15.00
CA GLU A 348 42.43 6.16 -14.00
C GLU A 348 42.18 7.61 -13.54
N HIS A 349 41.77 8.49 -14.46
CA HIS A 349 41.40 9.86 -14.11
C HIS A 349 40.11 9.92 -13.26
N ILE A 350 39.09 9.11 -13.60
CA ILE A 350 37.88 8.95 -12.76
C ILE A 350 38.26 8.40 -11.38
N ALA A 351 39.10 7.37 -11.32
CA ALA A 351 39.54 6.73 -10.09
C ALA A 351 40.24 7.71 -9.13
N HIS A 352 41.17 8.51 -9.66
CA HIS A 352 41.83 9.57 -8.90
C HIS A 352 40.82 10.63 -8.40
N MET A 353 39.88 11.06 -9.24
CA MET A 353 38.89 12.10 -8.88
C MET A 353 37.84 11.62 -7.87
N VAL A 354 37.56 10.31 -7.80
CA VAL A 354 36.64 9.69 -6.83
C VAL A 354 37.37 9.22 -5.56
N GLY A 355 38.69 9.02 -5.61
CA GLY A 355 39.50 8.53 -4.48
C GLY A 355 39.44 7.02 -4.28
N LEU A 356 39.15 6.25 -5.33
CA LEU A 356 38.99 4.79 -5.28
C LEU A 356 39.93 4.06 -6.26
N ASP A 357 40.14 2.77 -6.03
CA ASP A 357 40.89 1.87 -6.92
C ASP A 357 40.24 1.75 -8.32
N THR A 358 41.07 1.68 -9.36
CA THR A 358 40.64 1.61 -10.77
C THR A 358 39.77 0.39 -11.03
N GLN A 359 40.09 -0.78 -10.46
CA GLN A 359 39.27 -1.98 -10.64
C GLN A 359 37.90 -1.84 -9.96
N GLN A 360 37.79 -1.10 -8.86
CA GLN A 360 36.50 -0.84 -8.21
C GLN A 360 35.63 0.10 -9.07
N VAL A 361 36.23 1.16 -9.62
CA VAL A 361 35.56 2.11 -10.51
C VAL A 361 35.14 1.44 -11.82
N GLU A 362 36.02 0.68 -12.48
CA GLU A 362 35.69 -0.07 -13.70
C GLU A 362 34.51 -1.03 -13.46
N ARG A 363 34.56 -1.83 -12.39
CA ARG A 363 33.46 -2.74 -12.04
C ARG A 363 32.16 -1.97 -11.82
N LYS A 364 32.18 -0.82 -11.14
CA LYS A 364 30.97 -0.03 -10.89
C LYS A 364 30.42 0.62 -12.16
N LEU A 365 31.28 1.18 -13.02
CA LEU A 365 30.89 1.70 -14.33
C LEU A 365 30.30 0.60 -15.22
N SER A 366 30.88 -0.60 -15.21
CA SER A 366 30.36 -1.75 -15.97
C SER A 366 28.95 -2.14 -15.50
N GLN A 367 28.69 -2.09 -14.18
CA GLN A 367 27.37 -2.29 -13.61
C GLN A 367 26.39 -1.20 -14.08
N MET A 368 26.77 0.08 -14.03
CA MET A 368 25.92 1.22 -14.42
C MET A 368 25.57 1.22 -15.92
N ILE A 369 26.45 0.69 -16.78
CA ILE A 369 26.20 0.49 -18.23
C ILE A 369 25.23 -0.69 -18.47
N LEU A 370 25.29 -1.74 -17.65
CA LEU A 370 24.35 -2.87 -17.70
C LEU A 370 22.96 -2.47 -17.18
N ASP A 371 22.91 -1.76 -16.05
CA ASP A 371 21.69 -1.23 -15.41
C ASP A 371 21.06 -0.04 -16.18
N LYS A 372 21.68 0.41 -17.28
CA LYS A 372 21.25 1.53 -18.15
C LYS A 372 21.12 2.88 -17.43
N VAL A 373 21.98 3.09 -16.44
CA VAL A 373 22.20 4.39 -15.78
C VAL A 373 23.17 5.26 -16.59
N ILE A 374 24.13 4.64 -17.28
CA ILE A 374 25.05 5.29 -18.22
C ILE A 374 24.86 4.67 -19.61
N ILE A 375 24.78 5.51 -20.64
CA ILE A 375 24.86 5.07 -22.04
C ILE A 375 26.32 5.25 -22.49
N GLY A 376 27.06 4.15 -22.49
CA GLY A 376 28.48 4.16 -22.79
C GLY A 376 29.06 2.77 -22.97
N VAL A 377 30.33 2.71 -23.34
CA VAL A 377 31.13 1.48 -23.49
C VAL A 377 32.47 1.69 -22.80
N LEU A 378 32.94 0.65 -22.09
CA LEU A 378 34.28 0.59 -21.52
C LEU A 378 35.24 -0.05 -22.53
N ASP A 379 36.21 0.72 -22.99
CA ASP A 379 37.35 0.29 -23.80
C ASP A 379 38.46 -0.19 -22.85
N GLN A 380 38.47 -1.50 -22.57
CA GLN A 380 39.48 -2.14 -21.73
C GLN A 380 40.89 -2.15 -22.37
N GLY A 381 41.00 -1.94 -23.68
CA GLY A 381 42.29 -1.87 -24.37
C GLY A 381 43.00 -0.53 -24.18
N ALA A 382 42.23 0.56 -24.16
CA ALA A 382 42.73 1.91 -23.93
C ALA A 382 42.43 2.47 -22.52
N GLY A 383 41.88 1.67 -21.61
CA GLY A 383 41.52 2.11 -20.25
C GLY A 383 40.50 3.26 -20.20
N CYS A 384 39.61 3.36 -21.19
CA CYS A 384 38.74 4.52 -21.40
C CYS A 384 37.25 4.18 -21.24
N LEU A 385 36.50 5.08 -20.60
CA LEU A 385 35.05 5.17 -20.76
C LEU A 385 34.73 6.06 -21.97
N ILE A 386 33.88 5.55 -22.87
CA ILE A 386 33.28 6.32 -23.96
C ILE A 386 31.79 6.47 -23.64
N ILE A 387 31.29 7.70 -23.64
CA ILE A 387 29.88 8.04 -23.39
C ILE A 387 29.23 8.43 -24.71
N TYR A 388 27.99 8.00 -24.90
CA TYR A 388 27.17 8.35 -26.05
C TYR A 388 25.93 9.11 -25.60
N ASP A 389 25.50 10.07 -26.40
CA ASP A 389 24.23 10.77 -26.20
C ASP A 389 23.04 9.80 -26.27
N GLU A 390 21.91 10.17 -25.65
CA GLU A 390 20.66 9.40 -25.76
C GLU A 390 20.18 9.37 -27.22
N THR A 391 20.40 8.24 -27.90
CA THR A 391 19.86 8.01 -29.24
C THR A 391 18.34 7.92 -29.17
N GLU A 392 17.63 8.97 -29.60
CA GLU A 392 16.18 8.96 -29.72
C GLU A 392 15.70 7.78 -30.56
N ARG A 393 14.59 7.15 -30.15
CA ARG A 393 13.94 6.11 -30.95
C ARG A 393 13.11 6.76 -32.04
N ASP A 394 13.45 6.51 -33.30
CA ASP A 394 12.64 6.91 -34.44
C ASP A 394 11.22 6.33 -34.33
N GLU A 395 10.21 7.21 -34.24
CA GLU A 395 8.79 6.86 -34.21
C GLU A 395 8.38 6.01 -35.42
N GLY A 396 9.11 6.09 -36.53
CA GLY A 396 8.95 5.25 -37.71
C GLY A 396 9.11 3.75 -37.42
N TYR A 397 10.01 3.35 -36.52
CA TYR A 397 10.15 1.94 -36.14
C TYR A 397 9.00 1.46 -35.25
N ASP A 398 8.55 2.26 -34.29
CA ASP A 398 7.38 1.92 -33.47
C ASP A 398 6.09 1.90 -34.32
N ALA A 399 5.97 2.78 -35.32
CA ALA A 399 4.89 2.75 -36.32
C ALA A 399 4.96 1.50 -37.23
N ALA A 400 6.16 1.07 -37.62
CA ALA A 400 6.37 -0.17 -38.38
C ALA A 400 5.97 -1.41 -37.55
N LEU A 401 6.42 -1.51 -36.30
CA LEU A 401 6.03 -2.59 -35.38
C LEU A 401 4.51 -2.60 -35.15
N ALA A 402 3.91 -1.43 -34.91
CA ALA A 402 2.46 -1.28 -34.74
C ALA A 402 1.66 -1.50 -36.03
N THR A 403 2.26 -1.54 -37.22
CA THR A 403 1.57 -1.95 -38.47
C THR A 403 1.73 -3.44 -38.73
N ILE A 404 2.88 -4.04 -38.41
CA ILE A 404 3.09 -5.50 -38.41
C ILE A 404 2.09 -6.19 -37.46
N GLU A 405 1.90 -5.68 -36.24
CA GLU A 405 0.90 -6.20 -35.29
C GLU A 405 -0.52 -6.14 -35.87
N LYS A 406 -0.91 -5.01 -36.48
CA LYS A 406 -2.23 -4.84 -37.11
C LYS A 406 -2.42 -5.79 -38.29
N LEU A 407 -1.38 -6.06 -39.09
CA LEU A 407 -1.42 -7.03 -40.18
C LEU A 407 -1.60 -8.46 -39.66
N SER A 408 -0.92 -8.84 -38.58
CA SER A 408 -1.15 -10.15 -37.94
C SER A 408 -2.60 -10.32 -37.49
N ASN A 409 -3.17 -9.32 -36.81
CA ASN A 409 -4.57 -9.34 -36.39
C ASN A 409 -5.55 -9.46 -37.57
N VAL A 410 -5.24 -8.89 -38.74
CA VAL A 410 -6.05 -9.06 -39.96
C VAL A 410 -5.94 -10.49 -40.49
N VAL A 411 -4.77 -11.13 -40.44
CA VAL A 411 -4.58 -12.53 -40.83
C VAL A 411 -5.36 -13.48 -39.92
N ASP A 412 -5.36 -13.26 -38.60
CA ASP A 412 -6.16 -14.03 -37.64
C ASP A 412 -7.67 -13.90 -37.90
N VAL A 413 -8.14 -12.70 -38.24
CA VAL A 413 -9.52 -12.44 -38.66
C VAL A 413 -9.85 -13.15 -39.99
N LEU A 414 -8.91 -13.24 -40.93
CA LEU A 414 -9.10 -13.99 -42.18
C LEU A 414 -9.20 -15.50 -41.95
N TYR A 415 -8.34 -16.07 -41.09
CA TYR A 415 -8.42 -17.50 -40.73
C TYR A 415 -9.70 -17.86 -39.98
N THR A 416 -10.13 -17.03 -39.02
CA THR A 416 -11.41 -17.26 -38.31
C THR A 416 -12.62 -17.08 -39.21
N ASN A 417 -12.59 -16.13 -40.15
CA ASN A 417 -13.63 -16.01 -41.18
C ASN A 417 -13.66 -17.22 -42.12
N GLN A 418 -12.51 -17.70 -42.61
CA GLN A 418 -12.45 -18.93 -43.43
C GLN A 418 -12.94 -20.16 -42.67
N ALA A 419 -12.57 -20.32 -41.40
CA ALA A 419 -13.11 -21.39 -40.55
C ALA A 419 -14.64 -21.31 -40.46
N SER A 420 -15.20 -20.12 -40.24
CA SER A 420 -16.67 -19.94 -40.20
C SER A 420 -17.36 -20.17 -41.56
N GLN A 421 -16.69 -19.91 -42.68
CA GLN A 421 -17.18 -20.25 -44.02
C GLN A 421 -17.13 -21.75 -44.29
N LEU A 422 -16.13 -22.47 -43.75
CA LEU A 422 -16.05 -23.92 -43.83
C LEU A 422 -17.08 -24.61 -42.91
N ASP A 423 -17.33 -24.08 -41.72
CA ASP A 423 -18.42 -24.55 -40.83
C ASP A 423 -19.82 -24.31 -41.44
N LEU A 424 -19.97 -23.30 -42.31
CA LEU A 424 -21.18 -23.10 -43.12
C LEU A 424 -21.33 -24.12 -44.26
N ILE A 425 -20.24 -24.76 -44.69
CA ILE A 425 -20.24 -25.89 -45.62
C ILE A 425 -20.26 -27.19 -44.79
N GLY A 426 -21.44 -27.50 -44.26
CA GLY A 426 -21.66 -28.71 -43.46
C GLY A 426 -21.16 -29.99 -44.16
N PRO A 427 -20.74 -31.02 -43.40
CA PRO A 427 -19.97 -32.15 -43.92
C PRO A 427 -20.67 -32.84 -45.10
N PRO A 428 -19.97 -33.04 -46.23
CA PRO A 428 -20.60 -33.41 -47.50
C PRO A 428 -21.36 -34.73 -47.40
N THR A 429 -22.66 -34.66 -47.67
CA THR A 429 -23.60 -35.77 -47.52
C THR A 429 -23.13 -36.98 -48.33
N THR A 430 -23.35 -38.20 -47.84
CA THR A 430 -22.91 -39.46 -48.47
C THR A 430 -23.46 -39.71 -49.89
N GLN A 431 -24.36 -38.85 -50.40
CA GLN A 431 -24.76 -38.81 -51.80
C GLN A 431 -23.81 -38.00 -52.70
N GLN A 432 -23.16 -36.94 -52.21
CA GLN A 432 -22.18 -36.14 -52.97
C GLN A 432 -20.93 -36.97 -53.25
N TRP A 433 -20.39 -37.66 -52.24
CA TRP A 433 -19.33 -38.66 -52.40
C TRP A 433 -19.66 -39.69 -53.50
N ARG A 434 -20.93 -40.15 -53.56
CA ARG A 434 -21.38 -41.13 -54.55
C ARG A 434 -21.52 -40.57 -55.97
N ARG A 435 -21.63 -39.26 -56.16
CA ARG A 435 -21.59 -38.61 -57.48
C ARG A 435 -20.16 -38.43 -58.01
N LEU A 436 -19.19 -38.26 -57.11
CA LEU A 436 -17.77 -38.11 -57.47
C LEU A 436 -17.05 -39.46 -57.72
N SER A 437 -17.64 -40.59 -57.32
CA SER A 437 -16.99 -41.91 -57.34
C SER A 437 -17.40 -42.86 -58.48
N GLY A 438 -18.21 -42.41 -59.45
CA GLY A 438 -18.28 -42.95 -60.82
C GLY A 438 -18.63 -44.43 -61.08
N LEU A 439 -19.03 -45.25 -60.09
CA LEU A 439 -19.20 -46.71 -60.25
C LEU A 439 -20.56 -47.26 -59.76
N PRO A 440 -21.22 -48.18 -60.49
CA PRO A 440 -22.47 -48.83 -60.09
C PRO A 440 -22.25 -50.17 -59.35
N GLY A 441 -23.13 -50.52 -58.41
CA GLY A 441 -23.10 -51.82 -57.72
C GLY A 441 -24.14 -51.97 -56.60
N ARG A 442 -24.71 -53.18 -56.44
CA ARG A 442 -25.79 -53.51 -55.49
C ARG A 442 -25.29 -53.75 -54.04
N PRO A 443 -26.18 -53.79 -53.02
CA PRO A 443 -25.80 -53.73 -51.60
C PRO A 443 -25.55 -55.09 -50.94
N SER A 444 -24.65 -55.11 -49.94
CA SER A 444 -24.57 -56.16 -48.90
C SER A 444 -23.79 -55.65 -47.66
N ASN A 445 -23.99 -56.30 -46.50
CA ASN A 445 -23.23 -56.17 -45.25
C ASN A 445 -23.03 -54.75 -44.65
N SER A 446 -24.12 -54.19 -44.14
CA SER A 446 -24.11 -53.07 -43.19
C SER A 446 -23.54 -53.47 -41.81
N ALA A 447 -22.21 -53.50 -41.67
CA ALA A 447 -21.54 -53.77 -40.38
C ALA A 447 -20.21 -53.01 -40.14
N ASN A 448 -19.23 -53.11 -41.05
CA ASN A 448 -17.83 -52.85 -40.69
C ASN A 448 -17.16 -51.57 -41.23
N ILE A 449 -17.73 -50.88 -42.22
CA ILE A 449 -17.08 -49.66 -42.79
C ILE A 449 -17.29 -48.42 -41.89
N ALA A 450 -18.36 -48.40 -41.08
CA ALA A 450 -18.66 -47.30 -40.15
C ALA A 450 -17.73 -47.20 -38.91
N ARG A 451 -16.61 -47.95 -38.86
CA ARG A 451 -15.71 -48.02 -37.69
C ARG A 451 -14.33 -47.36 -37.86
N TYR A 452 -13.98 -46.86 -39.04
CA TYR A 452 -12.66 -46.26 -39.31
C TYR A 452 -12.63 -44.73 -39.49
N ALA A 453 -13.78 -44.06 -39.57
CA ALA A 453 -13.86 -42.60 -39.78
C ALA A 453 -14.06 -41.77 -38.49
N LEU A 454 -14.35 -42.39 -37.35
CA LEU A 454 -14.59 -41.70 -36.07
C LEU A 454 -13.92 -42.41 -34.89
N ARG A 455 -12.66 -42.07 -34.63
CA ARG A 455 -12.05 -42.14 -33.29
C ARG A 455 -11.62 -40.73 -32.87
N PRO A 456 -11.95 -40.26 -31.66
CA PRO A 456 -11.47 -38.97 -31.18
C PRO A 456 -9.96 -39.05 -30.90
N ILE A 457 -9.16 -38.26 -31.62
CA ILE A 457 -7.75 -38.06 -31.26
C ILE A 457 -7.71 -37.17 -30.01
N ALA A 458 -7.47 -37.78 -28.86
CA ALA A 458 -7.34 -37.07 -27.60
C ALA A 458 -6.09 -36.16 -27.63
N ARG A 459 -6.30 -34.83 -27.63
CA ARG A 459 -5.21 -33.88 -27.40
C ARG A 459 -4.74 -33.98 -25.95
N ARG A 460 -3.64 -34.72 -25.73
CA ARG A 460 -2.80 -34.54 -24.53
C ARG A 460 -2.26 -33.10 -24.50
N PRO A 461 -1.99 -32.53 -23.30
CA PRO A 461 -1.39 -31.20 -23.20
C PRO A 461 0.03 -31.21 -23.78
N LEU A 462 0.36 -30.18 -24.57
CA LEU A 462 1.74 -29.89 -24.92
C LEU A 462 2.44 -29.29 -23.70
N VAL A 463 3.39 -30.03 -23.14
CA VAL A 463 4.36 -29.50 -22.18
C VAL A 463 5.37 -28.66 -22.96
N VAL A 464 5.57 -27.42 -22.54
CA VAL A 464 6.69 -26.60 -23.03
C VAL A 464 7.98 -27.15 -22.40
N ALA A 465 8.66 -28.03 -23.12
CA ALA A 465 10.01 -28.47 -22.77
C ALA A 465 11.01 -27.36 -23.16
N ALA A 466 11.95 -27.05 -22.27
CA ALA A 466 13.01 -26.10 -22.57
C ALA A 466 14.06 -26.71 -23.50
N LEU A 467 14.56 -25.93 -24.45
CA LEU A 467 15.81 -26.22 -25.15
C LEU A 467 16.97 -25.90 -24.22
N GLN A 468 17.64 -26.95 -23.72
CA GLN A 468 19.02 -26.89 -23.25
C GLN A 468 19.94 -27.49 -24.32
N PRO A 469 21.20 -27.03 -24.44
CA PRO A 469 22.07 -27.41 -25.55
C PRO A 469 22.58 -28.85 -25.46
N ASP A 470 22.86 -29.43 -26.62
CA ASP A 470 23.34 -30.81 -26.77
C ASP A 470 24.68 -31.10 -26.09
N ARG A 471 24.84 -32.34 -25.62
CA ARG A 471 26.13 -32.85 -25.13
C ARG A 471 26.26 -34.37 -25.22
N GLN A 472 26.84 -34.86 -26.32
CA GLN A 472 27.58 -36.13 -26.45
C GLN A 472 28.05 -36.30 -27.91
N ALA A 473 29.21 -36.89 -28.23
CA ALA A 473 30.46 -37.06 -27.47
C ALA A 473 31.56 -37.51 -28.44
N HIS A 474 32.81 -37.14 -28.19
CA HIS A 474 33.97 -37.91 -28.65
C HIS A 474 35.12 -37.81 -27.62
N SER A 475 35.71 -38.96 -27.32
CA SER A 475 36.92 -39.11 -26.50
C SER A 475 38.17 -39.13 -27.38
N TYR A 476 39.33 -38.73 -26.85
CA TYR A 476 40.58 -39.52 -26.81
C TYR A 476 41.79 -38.69 -26.31
N LEU A 477 42.51 -39.22 -25.30
CA LEU A 477 43.93 -38.93 -24.95
C LEU A 477 44.27 -37.46 -24.48
N ALA A 478 45.37 -37.15 -23.80
CA ALA A 478 46.17 -37.87 -22.76
C ALA A 478 47.14 -36.86 -22.05
N THR A 479 47.79 -37.30 -20.95
CA THR A 479 49.09 -36.83 -20.37
C THR A 479 49.30 -35.39 -19.82
N ASP A 480 49.76 -35.35 -18.55
CA ASP A 480 50.90 -34.59 -17.96
C ASP A 480 50.86 -33.08 -17.58
N GLY A 481 51.62 -32.75 -16.50
CA GLY A 481 52.08 -31.40 -16.07
C GLY A 481 51.14 -30.63 -15.11
N ALA A 482 51.43 -30.15 -13.88
CA ALA A 482 52.60 -30.01 -12.96
C ALA A 482 53.08 -28.54 -12.71
N SER A 483 53.23 -28.15 -11.42
CA SER A 483 53.76 -26.85 -10.89
C SER A 483 52.97 -25.56 -11.25
N ALA A 484 53.09 -24.40 -10.60
CA ALA A 484 53.65 -23.89 -9.31
C ALA A 484 52.85 -22.58 -8.98
N ALA A 485 52.58 -22.13 -7.75
CA ALA A 485 53.41 -21.72 -6.59
C ALA A 485 54.21 -20.40 -6.77
N VAL A 486 54.38 -19.62 -5.68
CA VAL A 486 55.00 -18.26 -5.55
C VAL A 486 54.10 -17.09 -6.02
N GLY A 487 54.09 -15.89 -5.40
CA GLY A 487 54.67 -15.41 -4.13
C GLY A 487 55.24 -13.96 -4.18
N GLY A 488 55.11 -13.17 -3.10
CA GLY A 488 55.61 -11.77 -2.96
C GLY A 488 54.53 -10.70 -3.24
N VAL A 489 54.26 -9.61 -2.49
CA VAL A 489 54.92 -8.82 -1.40
C VAL A 489 55.76 -7.61 -1.87
N GLU A 490 55.79 -6.55 -1.02
CA GLU A 490 56.57 -5.28 -1.08
C GLU A 490 55.93 -4.16 -1.95
N LEU A 491 55.45 -3.01 -1.44
CA LEU A 491 55.96 -1.92 -0.57
C LEU A 491 56.87 -0.88 -1.27
N ALA A 492 56.34 0.32 -1.49
CA ALA A 492 57.08 1.60 -1.56
C ALA A 492 56.13 2.79 -1.35
N ALA A 493 56.65 3.97 -0.99
CA ALA A 493 55.87 5.19 -0.71
C ALA A 493 56.60 6.46 -1.27
N PRO A 494 56.40 7.72 -0.81
CA PRO A 494 56.03 8.82 -1.70
C PRO A 494 57.10 9.93 -1.88
N PRO A 495 56.83 10.92 -2.74
CA PRO A 495 56.73 12.33 -2.29
C PRO A 495 55.50 13.07 -2.89
N ALA A 496 54.89 14.14 -2.38
CA ALA A 496 55.11 15.16 -1.32
C ALA A 496 55.24 16.60 -1.89
N SER A 497 54.47 17.54 -1.33
CA SER A 497 54.35 19.00 -1.66
C SER A 497 53.78 19.32 -3.06
N THR A 498 53.08 20.43 -3.33
CA THR A 498 53.05 21.78 -2.71
C THR A 498 51.65 22.44 -2.75
N ASP A 499 51.31 23.29 -1.75
CA ASP A 499 50.27 24.33 -1.88
C ASP A 499 50.73 25.48 -2.82
N PRO A 500 49.80 26.32 -3.33
CA PRO A 500 49.68 27.63 -2.67
C PRO A 500 48.26 28.24 -2.59
N VAL A 501 48.04 28.87 -1.43
CA VAL A 501 47.03 29.89 -1.05
C VAL A 501 46.80 31.01 -2.08
N SER A 502 45.55 31.50 -2.25
CA SER A 502 45.19 32.94 -2.18
C SER A 502 43.70 33.28 -2.51
N MET A 503 43.20 34.38 -1.91
CA MET A 503 42.00 35.23 -2.18
C MET A 503 40.64 34.56 -2.57
N VAL A 504 39.46 34.83 -1.96
CA VAL A 504 38.86 35.99 -1.26
C VAL A 504 38.44 37.17 -2.17
N GLU A 505 37.14 37.24 -2.50
CA GLU A 505 36.21 38.40 -2.33
C GLU A 505 34.77 38.03 -2.83
N PRO A 506 33.70 38.82 -2.57
CA PRO A 506 32.32 38.28 -2.49
C PRO A 506 31.28 38.87 -3.49
N GLY A 507 30.07 38.30 -3.44
CA GLY A 507 28.85 38.80 -4.11
C GLY A 507 28.18 37.72 -4.99
N GLY A 508 26.86 37.72 -5.20
CA GLY A 508 25.81 38.57 -4.64
C GLY A 508 24.41 38.00 -4.91
N THR A 509 23.43 38.41 -4.10
CA THR A 509 22.05 37.87 -4.06
C THR A 509 21.35 37.83 -5.43
N THR A 510 20.71 36.70 -5.78
CA THR A 510 19.52 36.71 -6.66
C THR A 510 18.49 35.69 -6.17
N ARG A 511 17.25 36.16 -6.03
CA ARG A 511 16.11 35.43 -5.45
C ARG A 511 15.15 35.02 -6.56
N GLN A 512 15.05 33.73 -6.88
CA GLN A 512 14.02 33.21 -7.78
C GLN A 512 13.04 32.29 -7.05
N GLN A 513 11.74 32.50 -7.28
CA GLN A 513 10.67 31.68 -6.72
C GLN A 513 10.24 30.63 -7.75
N ALA A 514 10.59 29.36 -7.53
CA ALA A 514 10.08 28.25 -8.34
C ALA A 514 8.69 27.82 -7.84
N VAL A 515 7.71 27.74 -8.73
CA VAL A 515 6.31 27.40 -8.39
C VAL A 515 6.13 25.87 -8.33
N ALA A 516 5.63 25.36 -7.21
CA ALA A 516 5.45 23.92 -7.00
C ALA A 516 4.33 23.33 -7.89
N GLY A 517 4.69 22.42 -8.80
CA GLY A 517 3.75 21.71 -9.68
C GLY A 517 2.93 20.64 -8.96
N ALA A 518 1.67 20.95 -8.61
CA ALA A 518 0.81 20.04 -7.86
C ALA A 518 0.24 18.87 -8.70
N GLN A 519 0.89 17.70 -8.65
CA GLN A 519 0.34 16.48 -9.27
C GLN A 519 -0.84 15.88 -8.49
N MET A 520 -1.91 15.55 -9.21
CA MET A 520 -3.18 15.06 -8.63
C MET A 520 -3.12 13.57 -8.24
N PRO A 521 -3.46 13.21 -6.98
CA PRO A 521 -3.24 11.85 -6.48
C PRO A 521 -4.22 10.81 -7.04
N GLY A 522 -3.70 9.59 -7.23
CA GLY A 522 -4.40 8.46 -7.86
C GLY A 522 -5.70 8.00 -7.17
N LYS A 523 -6.51 7.24 -7.93
CA LYS A 523 -7.89 6.83 -7.58
C LYS A 523 -8.02 6.17 -6.19
N HIS A 524 -7.01 5.45 -5.72
CA HIS A 524 -7.02 4.83 -4.39
C HIS A 524 -6.79 5.83 -3.25
N ARG A 525 -5.84 6.77 -3.38
CA ARG A 525 -5.63 7.87 -2.40
C ARG A 525 -6.90 8.71 -2.25
N ARG A 526 -7.58 9.03 -3.36
CA ARG A 526 -8.88 9.73 -3.35
C ARG A 526 -9.98 8.98 -2.60
N LYS A 527 -10.00 7.64 -2.66
CA LYS A 527 -10.97 6.81 -1.93
C LYS A 527 -10.62 6.71 -0.43
N LYS A 528 -9.33 6.74 -0.07
CA LYS A 528 -8.87 6.81 1.34
C LYS A 528 -9.22 8.17 1.96
N LEU A 529 -8.89 9.28 1.30
CA LEU A 529 -9.27 10.64 1.76
C LEU A 529 -10.77 10.78 1.98
N ARG A 530 -11.59 10.39 0.99
CA ARG A 530 -13.05 10.53 1.13
C ARG A 530 -13.60 9.73 2.31
N LYS A 531 -13.05 8.54 2.60
CA LYS A 531 -13.44 7.72 3.76
C LYS A 531 -12.94 8.30 5.09
N GLN A 532 -11.82 9.03 5.11
CA GLN A 532 -11.37 9.78 6.28
C GLN A 532 -12.30 10.98 6.54
N GLN A 533 -12.61 11.77 5.51
CA GLN A 533 -13.54 12.90 5.59
C GLN A 533 -14.97 12.47 5.98
N GLU A 534 -15.46 11.33 5.46
CA GLU A 534 -16.73 10.71 5.88
C GLU A 534 -16.73 10.31 7.38
N ALA A 535 -15.59 9.86 7.92
CA ALA A 535 -15.47 9.47 9.33
C ALA A 535 -15.25 10.66 10.28
N GLU A 536 -14.57 11.70 9.80
CA GLU A 536 -14.31 12.95 10.51
C GLU A 536 -15.60 13.78 10.64
N ALA A 537 -16.39 13.90 9.57
CA ALA A 537 -17.72 14.49 9.61
C ALA A 537 -18.67 13.72 10.55
N ALA A 538 -18.59 12.38 10.59
CA ALA A 538 -19.36 11.56 11.52
C ALA A 538 -18.97 11.79 13.00
N ARG A 539 -17.68 12.06 13.28
CA ARG A 539 -17.22 12.47 14.62
C ARG A 539 -17.71 13.86 15.01
N ALA A 540 -17.65 14.82 14.10
CA ALA A 540 -18.17 16.18 14.34
C ALA A 540 -19.68 16.18 14.63
N ALA A 541 -20.46 15.38 13.88
CA ALA A 541 -21.90 15.21 14.11
C ALA A 541 -22.23 14.56 15.47
N LEU A 542 -21.39 13.64 15.95
CA LEU A 542 -21.53 13.05 17.29
C LEU A 542 -21.16 14.03 18.42
N GLY A 543 -20.20 14.94 18.20
CA GLY A 543 -19.88 16.01 19.14
C GLY A 543 -21.04 16.99 19.32
N ALA A 544 -21.56 17.53 18.22
CA ALA A 544 -22.68 18.48 18.24
C ALA A 544 -23.99 17.90 18.84
N ALA A 545 -24.15 16.57 18.82
CA ALA A 545 -25.27 15.88 19.45
C ALA A 545 -25.13 15.72 20.99
N ALA A 546 -23.93 15.92 21.56
CA ALA A 546 -23.69 15.81 22.99
C ALA A 546 -23.89 17.16 23.74
N GLU A 547 -23.64 18.29 23.06
CA GLU A 547 -23.76 19.63 23.64
C GLU A 547 -25.21 20.17 23.70
N THR A 548 -26.19 19.37 23.26
CA THR A 548 -27.61 19.77 23.16
C THR A 548 -28.54 19.02 24.11
N SER A 549 -28.01 18.21 25.05
CA SER A 549 -28.81 17.37 25.96
C SER A 549 -28.59 17.63 27.47
N THR A 550 -28.15 18.82 27.86
CA THR A 550 -28.03 19.22 29.28
C THR A 550 -28.50 20.65 29.52
N VAL A 551 -29.71 20.81 30.05
CA VAL A 551 -30.25 21.84 30.99
C VAL A 551 -31.77 21.93 30.81
N SER A 552 -32.53 21.33 31.73
CA SER A 552 -33.92 21.69 32.05
C SER A 552 -34.49 20.81 33.19
N GLU A 553 -34.29 21.20 34.46
CA GLU A 553 -35.30 21.09 35.55
C GLU A 553 -34.72 21.49 36.92
N ALA A 554 -35.11 22.68 37.41
CA ALA A 554 -35.31 23.07 38.81
C ALA A 554 -35.64 24.58 38.82
N ALA A 555 -36.64 25.01 39.60
CA ALA A 555 -37.10 26.40 39.63
C ALA A 555 -37.51 26.87 41.03
N ALA A 556 -37.70 28.20 41.16
CA ALA A 556 -38.13 29.00 42.33
C ALA A 556 -37.00 29.52 43.25
N GLY A 557 -37.12 30.77 43.73
CA GLY A 557 -36.18 31.35 44.72
C GLY A 557 -35.96 32.87 44.77
N GLU A 558 -37.02 33.69 44.68
CA GLU A 558 -37.09 35.06 45.26
C GLU A 558 -36.02 36.14 44.86
N ALA A 559 -35.96 37.24 45.63
CA ALA A 559 -35.52 38.59 45.20
C ALA A 559 -34.35 39.16 46.06
N PRO A 560 -33.69 40.28 45.67
CA PRO A 560 -32.32 40.60 46.08
C PRO A 560 -32.17 41.45 47.36
N VAL A 561 -30.95 41.46 47.91
CA VAL A 561 -30.49 42.39 48.98
C VAL A 561 -29.10 42.96 48.60
N ALA A 562 -28.80 44.17 49.10
CA ALA A 562 -27.76 45.10 48.64
C ALA A 562 -26.30 44.81 49.06
N GLY A 563 -25.39 45.66 48.56
CA GLY A 563 -23.94 45.72 48.84
C GLY A 563 -23.18 46.17 47.58
N ASP A 564 -23.11 47.47 47.29
CA ASP A 564 -21.99 48.38 47.66
C ASP A 564 -20.63 48.04 47.00
N SER A 565 -19.89 48.98 46.41
CA SER A 565 -20.11 50.43 46.21
C SER A 565 -19.06 51.03 45.23
N ILE A 566 -19.25 52.30 44.80
CA ILE A 566 -18.18 53.29 44.44
C ILE A 566 -17.32 53.00 43.17
N ILE A 567 -17.02 53.93 42.25
CA ILE A 567 -17.54 55.27 41.81
C ILE A 567 -16.78 55.62 40.48
N HIS A 568 -17.17 56.53 39.58
CA HIS A 568 -18.34 57.43 39.51
C HIS A 568 -19.32 57.03 38.37
N GLU A 569 -19.55 57.66 37.21
CA GLU A 569 -19.15 58.93 36.59
C GLU A 569 -20.15 59.31 35.45
N GLU A 570 -19.95 60.42 34.73
CA GLU A 570 -21.02 61.14 33.97
C GLU A 570 -21.07 60.80 32.45
N LEU A 571 -22.17 60.94 31.67
CA LEU A 571 -23.37 61.82 31.70
C LEU A 571 -23.10 63.27 31.17
N PRO A 572 -24.11 64.07 30.72
CA PRO A 572 -25.58 63.87 30.83
C PRO A 572 -26.44 64.17 29.56
N GLU A 573 -27.77 63.96 29.68
CA GLU A 573 -28.90 64.86 29.26
C GLU A 573 -29.05 65.42 27.80
N ASP A 574 -30.25 65.76 27.27
CA ASP A 574 -31.64 65.36 27.58
C ASP A 574 -32.64 65.62 26.39
N THR A 575 -33.91 65.26 26.60
CA THR A 575 -35.21 65.60 25.93
C THR A 575 -35.36 66.42 24.61
N ALA A 576 -36.38 65.98 23.84
CA ALA A 576 -37.42 66.77 23.12
C ALA A 576 -37.24 67.34 21.68
N ALA A 577 -38.18 66.91 20.81
CA ALA A 577 -39.01 67.66 19.83
C ALA A 577 -38.44 68.70 18.84
N GLY A 578 -39.02 68.75 17.62
CA GLY A 578 -39.20 70.00 16.87
C GLY A 578 -38.75 70.01 15.40
N ASP A 579 -39.72 70.17 14.49
CA ASP A 579 -39.66 70.21 13.02
C ASP A 579 -38.85 71.38 12.37
N ALA A 580 -38.68 71.29 11.04
CA ALA A 580 -38.28 72.31 10.05
C ALA A 580 -36.79 72.72 9.88
N GLY A 581 -36.28 72.63 8.63
CA GLY A 581 -35.00 73.22 8.20
C GLY A 581 -34.35 72.50 7.00
N ALA A 582 -34.07 73.20 5.89
CA ALA A 582 -33.70 72.57 4.60
C ALA A 582 -32.20 72.28 4.38
N GLU A 583 -31.97 71.26 3.53
CA GLU A 583 -30.83 70.87 2.67
C GLU A 583 -29.68 71.88 2.30
N PRO A 584 -28.57 71.44 1.64
CA PRO A 584 -28.01 70.07 1.48
C PRO A 584 -26.45 69.97 1.56
N ALA A 585 -25.91 68.74 1.60
CA ALA A 585 -24.51 68.46 1.22
C ALA A 585 -24.29 67.02 0.66
N GLU A 586 -24.08 66.88 -0.65
CA GLU A 586 -23.94 65.57 -1.32
C GLU A 586 -22.62 64.83 -1.04
N LYS A 587 -22.68 63.48 -1.02
CA LYS A 587 -21.59 62.63 -1.53
C LYS A 587 -22.16 61.57 -2.51
N LYS A 588 -21.79 61.71 -3.78
CA LYS A 588 -22.45 61.04 -4.93
C LYS A 588 -22.08 59.55 -5.07
N ARG A 589 -23.09 58.67 -5.12
CA ARG A 589 -22.95 57.32 -5.68
C ARG A 589 -22.81 57.40 -7.22
N VAL A 590 -21.62 57.11 -7.74
CA VAL A 590 -21.37 57.08 -9.19
C VAL A 590 -22.13 55.91 -9.84
N LYS A 591 -23.17 56.21 -10.63
CA LYS A 591 -23.85 55.24 -11.49
C LYS A 591 -23.03 55.04 -12.78
N LYS A 592 -22.78 53.78 -13.16
CA LYS A 592 -22.14 53.46 -14.45
C LYS A 592 -23.05 53.90 -15.63
N PRO A 593 -22.52 54.45 -16.72
CA PRO A 593 -23.34 55.01 -17.81
C PRO A 593 -24.11 53.93 -18.58
N ARG A 594 -25.33 54.26 -18.97
CA ARG A 594 -26.21 53.42 -19.80
C ARG A 594 -26.04 53.82 -21.27
N TRP A 595 -25.41 52.94 -22.05
CA TRP A 595 -25.06 53.17 -23.47
C TRP A 595 -26.30 53.35 -24.34
N THR A 596 -26.32 54.41 -25.16
CA THR A 596 -27.39 54.62 -26.15
C THR A 596 -27.28 53.61 -27.29
N ASP A 597 -28.37 53.38 -28.03
CA ASP A 597 -28.39 52.39 -29.10
C ASP A 597 -27.59 52.85 -30.35
N ALA A 598 -27.39 54.16 -30.54
CA ALA A 598 -26.48 54.72 -31.55
C ALA A 598 -25.02 54.32 -31.29
N GLN A 599 -24.52 54.50 -30.06
CA GLN A 599 -23.17 54.07 -29.64
C GLN A 599 -22.98 52.55 -29.77
N ARG A 600 -24.08 51.79 -29.73
CA ARG A 600 -24.10 50.32 -29.93
C ARG A 600 -24.09 49.92 -31.41
N ALA A 601 -24.45 50.83 -32.32
CA ALA A 601 -24.36 50.63 -33.76
C ALA A 601 -22.95 50.91 -34.29
N GLU A 602 -22.34 52.06 -33.96
CA GLU A 602 -20.96 52.40 -34.36
C GLU A 602 -19.97 51.30 -33.97
N ARG A 603 -20.07 50.82 -32.73
CA ARG A 603 -19.18 49.75 -32.23
C ARG A 603 -19.36 48.42 -32.97
N ARG A 604 -20.54 48.16 -33.58
CA ARG A 604 -20.75 46.99 -34.45
C ARG A 604 -20.05 47.17 -35.81
N LEU A 605 -20.13 48.35 -36.42
CA LEU A 605 -19.38 48.64 -37.66
C LEU A 605 -17.86 48.56 -37.45
N ALA A 606 -17.34 49.14 -36.35
CA ALA A 606 -15.93 49.02 -35.98
C ALA A 606 -15.49 47.56 -35.79
N SER A 607 -16.34 46.71 -35.18
CA SER A 607 -16.05 45.28 -35.00
C SER A 607 -16.00 44.50 -36.32
N SER A 608 -16.73 44.93 -37.35
CA SER A 608 -16.69 44.31 -38.69
C SER A 608 -15.54 44.77 -39.58
N ALA A 609 -14.89 45.89 -39.24
CA ALA A 609 -13.74 46.42 -39.99
C ALA A 609 -12.40 45.75 -39.60
N ALA A 610 -12.27 45.30 -38.36
CA ALA A 610 -11.02 44.78 -37.78
C ALA A 610 -10.65 43.33 -38.20
N LEU A 611 -11.32 42.76 -39.22
CA LEU A 611 -11.05 41.42 -39.76
C LEU A 611 -10.88 41.48 -41.29
N ARG A 612 -10.01 42.37 -41.77
CA ARG A 612 -9.63 42.44 -43.19
C ARG A 612 -8.24 43.07 -43.39
N SER A 613 -7.21 42.30 -43.08
CA SER A 613 -5.80 42.64 -43.37
C SER A 613 -4.97 41.36 -43.49
N GLU A 614 -4.79 40.86 -44.71
CA GLU A 614 -3.83 39.78 -44.98
C GLU A 614 -2.45 40.40 -45.28
N PRO A 615 -1.33 39.79 -44.82
CA PRO A 615 -0.01 40.12 -45.32
C PRO A 615 0.20 39.41 -46.66
N SER A 616 0.51 40.17 -47.72
CA SER A 616 0.89 39.63 -49.02
C SER A 616 2.31 39.06 -48.99
N TRP A 617 2.51 37.93 -49.67
CA TRP A 617 3.84 37.48 -50.13
C TRP A 617 3.72 36.93 -51.55
N SER A 618 4.75 37.20 -52.36
CA SER A 618 4.72 37.09 -53.82
C SER A 618 5.53 35.90 -54.34
N GLU A 619 4.85 35.05 -55.13
CA GLU A 619 5.18 34.64 -56.52
C GLU A 619 6.64 34.28 -56.93
N SER A 620 6.77 33.31 -57.85
CA SER A 620 8.00 32.66 -58.40
C SER A 620 8.42 31.39 -57.62
N SER A 621 8.62 30.20 -58.22
CA SER A 621 8.43 29.73 -59.62
C SER A 621 8.11 28.22 -59.67
N GLU A 622 7.44 27.74 -60.72
CA GLU A 622 7.34 26.30 -61.06
C GLU A 622 8.61 25.77 -61.75
N PRO A 623 8.74 24.43 -61.94
CA PRO A 623 8.46 23.91 -63.30
C PRO A 623 7.83 22.49 -63.40
N SER A 624 6.82 22.35 -64.28
CA SER A 624 6.51 21.29 -65.31
C SER A 624 6.77 19.77 -65.10
N ASP A 625 6.13 18.81 -65.79
CA ASP A 625 4.86 18.61 -66.58
C ASP A 625 4.95 17.22 -67.30
N SER A 626 3.96 16.45 -67.80
CA SER A 626 2.47 16.33 -67.69
C SER A 626 2.03 14.86 -67.84
N SER A 627 0.90 14.47 -67.22
CA SER A 627 -0.10 13.55 -67.84
C SER A 627 -1.47 13.67 -67.15
N ARG A 628 -2.49 14.38 -67.67
CA ARG A 628 -3.37 14.08 -68.83
C ARG A 628 -4.43 12.99 -68.51
N SER A 629 -5.76 13.15 -68.59
CA SER A 629 -6.70 14.29 -68.83
C SER A 629 -8.11 13.93 -68.27
N PRO A 630 -9.27 14.43 -68.76
CA PRO A 630 -9.90 15.69 -68.35
C PRO A 630 -11.29 15.52 -67.67
N ARG A 631 -11.85 16.60 -67.09
CA ARG A 631 -13.28 16.70 -66.70
C ARG A 631 -13.95 17.95 -67.26
N SER A 632 -15.17 17.77 -67.78
CA SER A 632 -16.04 18.82 -68.33
C SER A 632 -16.94 19.50 -67.28
N PRO A 633 -17.66 20.61 -67.62
CA PRO A 633 -18.06 21.63 -66.65
C PRO A 633 -19.24 21.32 -65.72
N ARG A 634 -19.44 22.20 -64.73
CA ARG A 634 -20.61 22.22 -63.83
C ARG A 634 -21.83 22.88 -64.50
N SER A 635 -23.00 22.25 -64.36
CA SER A 635 -24.30 22.86 -64.67
C SER A 635 -24.82 23.76 -63.52
N PRO A 636 -25.73 24.73 -63.78
CA PRO A 636 -26.24 25.66 -62.77
C PRO A 636 -27.21 25.04 -61.75
N ARG A 637 -27.43 25.73 -60.63
CA ARG A 637 -28.51 25.43 -59.67
C ARG A 637 -29.87 25.97 -60.17
N PRO A 638 -30.96 25.19 -60.07
CA PRO A 638 -32.32 25.74 -60.16
C PRO A 638 -32.74 26.48 -58.88
N SER A 639 -33.77 27.33 -59.03
CA SER A 639 -34.37 28.17 -57.99
C SER A 639 -35.43 27.44 -57.13
N PRO A 640 -35.88 27.99 -55.98
CA PRO A 640 -36.56 27.21 -54.95
C PRO A 640 -38.10 27.25 -55.04
N SER A 641 -38.70 26.38 -55.85
CA SER A 641 -40.11 25.99 -55.70
C SER A 641 -40.32 24.50 -56.04
N THR A 642 -41.31 23.87 -55.39
CA THR A 642 -41.69 22.46 -55.57
C THR A 642 -40.63 21.42 -55.15
N LEU A 643 -40.42 21.30 -53.83
CA LEU A 643 -39.95 20.06 -53.19
C LEU A 643 -41.04 19.56 -52.22
N PRO A 644 -41.30 18.24 -52.12
CA PRO A 644 -42.26 17.72 -51.14
C PRO A 644 -41.81 18.04 -49.71
N PRO A 645 -42.75 18.23 -48.75
CA PRO A 645 -42.42 18.72 -47.41
C PRO A 645 -41.44 17.79 -46.70
N ARG A 646 -40.25 18.31 -46.42
CA ARG A 646 -39.17 17.60 -45.71
C ARG A 646 -39.70 17.03 -44.39
N ILE A 647 -39.83 15.71 -44.33
CA ILE A 647 -40.22 15.00 -43.10
C ILE A 647 -39.22 15.38 -41.99
N PRO A 648 -39.66 15.94 -40.85
CA PRO A 648 -38.76 16.35 -39.79
C PRO A 648 -37.85 15.21 -39.34
N SER A 649 -36.56 15.51 -39.16
CA SER A 649 -35.51 14.51 -38.89
C SER A 649 -35.85 13.58 -37.71
N TRP A 650 -36.45 14.11 -36.65
CA TRP A 650 -36.91 13.34 -35.50
C TRP A 650 -37.95 12.26 -35.84
N LYS A 651 -38.80 12.48 -36.86
CA LYS A 651 -39.85 11.55 -37.29
C LYS A 651 -39.26 10.40 -38.11
N ILE A 652 -38.21 10.67 -38.89
CA ILE A 652 -37.38 9.65 -39.55
C ILE A 652 -36.62 8.82 -38.49
N GLN A 653 -35.97 9.51 -37.53
CA GLN A 653 -35.26 8.85 -36.42
C GLN A 653 -36.19 7.98 -35.58
N LYS A 654 -37.42 8.42 -35.30
CA LYS A 654 -38.40 7.66 -34.50
C LYS A 654 -38.86 6.38 -35.21
N ARG A 655 -39.11 6.43 -36.53
CA ARG A 655 -39.39 5.23 -37.35
C ARG A 655 -38.21 4.25 -37.27
N ALA A 656 -37.02 4.72 -37.63
CA ALA A 656 -35.79 3.93 -37.59
C ALA A 656 -35.39 3.41 -36.19
N LEU A 657 -35.99 3.92 -35.11
CA LEU A 657 -35.82 3.39 -33.75
C LEU A 657 -36.87 2.32 -33.41
N GLN A 658 -38.09 2.39 -33.95
CA GLN A 658 -39.08 1.33 -33.85
C GLN A 658 -38.67 0.13 -34.72
N ASP A 659 -38.26 0.38 -35.97
CA ASP A 659 -37.81 -0.66 -36.91
C ASP A 659 -36.59 -1.45 -36.40
N LYS A 660 -35.73 -0.84 -35.57
CA LYS A 660 -34.53 -1.46 -34.99
C LYS A 660 -34.74 -2.07 -33.60
N PHE A 661 -35.84 -1.73 -32.91
CA PHE A 661 -36.11 -2.15 -31.53
C PHE A 661 -37.61 -2.40 -31.31
N PRO A 662 -38.19 -3.47 -31.89
CA PRO A 662 -39.62 -3.76 -31.77
C PRO A 662 -40.07 -3.94 -30.31
N ASP A 663 -39.27 -4.62 -29.48
CA ASP A 663 -39.50 -4.78 -28.02
C ASP A 663 -39.17 -3.52 -27.18
N GLY A 664 -38.99 -2.37 -27.84
CA GLY A 664 -38.71 -1.09 -27.21
C GLY A 664 -37.23 -0.81 -26.91
N TRP A 665 -36.85 0.47 -26.92
CA TRP A 665 -35.46 0.90 -26.81
C TRP A 665 -34.90 0.81 -25.37
N GLN A 666 -34.02 -0.17 -25.14
CA GLN A 666 -33.35 -0.43 -23.87
C GLN A 666 -31.85 -0.04 -23.92
N PRO A 667 -31.49 1.24 -23.70
CA PRO A 667 -30.09 1.68 -23.73
C PRO A 667 -29.26 1.04 -22.61
N ARG A 668 -28.12 0.46 -23.00
CA ARG A 668 -27.22 -0.38 -22.17
C ARG A 668 -26.61 0.32 -20.93
N LYS A 669 -26.75 1.65 -20.83
CA LYS A 669 -26.36 2.46 -19.67
C LYS A 669 -27.46 3.50 -19.38
N ARG A 670 -28.46 3.12 -18.57
CA ARG A 670 -29.38 4.08 -17.92
C ARG A 670 -28.80 4.47 -16.57
N LEU A 671 -28.84 5.76 -16.22
CA LEU A 671 -28.54 6.21 -14.86
C LEU A 671 -29.71 5.80 -13.94
N SER A 672 -29.44 5.37 -12.71
CA SER A 672 -30.49 4.98 -11.76
C SER A 672 -31.32 6.19 -11.33
N PRO A 673 -32.63 6.03 -11.04
CA PRO A 673 -33.47 7.14 -10.53
C PRO A 673 -32.89 7.81 -9.28
N ASP A 674 -32.38 6.99 -8.34
CA ASP A 674 -31.62 7.41 -7.17
C ASP A 674 -30.41 8.32 -7.51
N ALA A 675 -29.67 8.03 -8.59
CA ALA A 675 -28.58 8.89 -9.05
C ALA A 675 -29.05 10.13 -9.86
N LEU A 676 -30.30 10.15 -10.35
CA LEU A 676 -30.93 11.38 -10.86
C LEU A 676 -31.27 12.31 -9.68
N GLU A 677 -31.84 11.75 -8.60
CA GLU A 677 -32.15 12.47 -7.37
C GLU A 677 -30.87 13.01 -6.71
N GLY A 678 -29.83 12.17 -6.58
CA GLY A 678 -28.53 12.59 -6.06
C GLY A 678 -27.86 13.73 -6.86
N ILE A 679 -27.98 13.74 -8.18
CA ILE A 679 -27.50 14.86 -9.02
C ILE A 679 -28.27 16.16 -8.71
N ARG A 680 -29.59 16.09 -8.52
CA ARG A 680 -30.42 17.25 -8.15
C ARG A 680 -30.12 17.73 -6.73
N ALA A 681 -30.02 16.82 -5.78
CA ALA A 681 -29.78 17.12 -4.37
C ALA A 681 -28.41 17.81 -4.18
N LEU A 682 -27.34 17.25 -4.75
CA LEU A 682 -25.99 17.85 -4.68
C LEU A 682 -25.94 19.25 -5.31
N HIS A 683 -26.59 19.44 -6.47
CA HIS A 683 -26.65 20.75 -7.12
C HIS A 683 -27.52 21.76 -6.35
N ARG A 684 -28.56 21.31 -5.65
CA ARG A 684 -29.43 22.15 -4.80
C ARG A 684 -28.75 22.56 -3.49
N GLN A 685 -27.90 21.69 -2.92
CA GLN A 685 -27.21 21.95 -1.67
C GLN A 685 -25.97 22.83 -1.85
N PHE A 686 -25.16 22.61 -2.89
CA PHE A 686 -23.93 23.37 -3.14
C PHE A 686 -23.78 23.70 -4.65
N PRO A 687 -24.54 24.68 -5.18
CA PRO A 687 -24.57 24.97 -6.61
C PRO A 687 -23.21 25.40 -7.17
N ASP A 688 -22.42 26.15 -6.38
CA ASP A 688 -21.12 26.70 -6.78
C ASP A 688 -20.00 25.64 -6.80
N VAL A 689 -20.13 24.60 -5.96
CA VAL A 689 -19.18 23.47 -5.90
C VAL A 689 -19.56 22.39 -6.91
N TYR A 690 -20.83 21.98 -6.91
CA TYR A 690 -21.36 20.96 -7.81
C TYR A 690 -21.92 21.57 -9.10
N THR A 691 -21.09 22.33 -9.80
CA THR A 691 -21.41 22.89 -11.12
C THR A 691 -21.68 21.78 -12.16
N THR A 692 -22.40 22.10 -13.24
CA THR A 692 -22.75 21.10 -14.28
C THR A 692 -21.57 20.32 -14.88
N PRO A 693 -20.36 20.88 -15.13
CA PRO A 693 -19.20 20.09 -15.55
C PRO A 693 -18.59 19.24 -14.41
N ALA A 694 -18.64 19.70 -13.16
CA ALA A 694 -18.15 18.93 -12.00
C ALA A 694 -19.02 17.68 -11.78
N LEU A 695 -20.34 17.82 -11.81
CA LEU A 695 -21.29 16.70 -11.75
C LEU A 695 -21.12 15.74 -12.93
N ALA A 696 -20.94 16.25 -14.15
CA ALA A 696 -20.66 15.44 -15.34
C ALA A 696 -19.42 14.55 -15.15
N LYS A 697 -18.33 15.14 -14.63
CA LYS A 697 -17.06 14.44 -14.34
C LYS A 697 -17.18 13.45 -13.17
N HIS A 698 -18.02 13.73 -12.17
CA HIS A 698 -18.22 12.86 -11.01
C HIS A 698 -19.09 11.63 -11.33
N PHE A 699 -20.21 11.82 -12.03
CA PHE A 699 -21.13 10.74 -12.40
C PHE A 699 -20.77 10.05 -13.74
N MET A 700 -19.73 10.53 -14.43
CA MET A 700 -19.24 10.03 -15.73
C MET A 700 -20.31 10.04 -16.84
N VAL A 701 -21.06 11.15 -16.93
CA VAL A 701 -22.12 11.39 -17.93
C VAL A 701 -21.88 12.73 -18.61
N SER A 702 -22.28 12.90 -19.88
CA SER A 702 -22.18 14.19 -20.59
C SER A 702 -22.89 15.32 -19.82
N ALA A 703 -22.25 16.50 -19.80
CA ALA A 703 -22.80 17.70 -19.16
C ALA A 703 -24.16 18.14 -19.74
N GLU A 704 -24.47 17.79 -20.99
CA GLU A 704 -25.80 18.01 -21.56
C GLU A 704 -26.87 17.16 -20.86
N VAL A 705 -26.55 15.90 -20.54
CA VAL A 705 -27.47 15.02 -19.80
C VAL A 705 -27.68 15.54 -18.39
N VAL A 706 -26.63 16.00 -17.71
CA VAL A 706 -26.74 16.66 -16.39
C VAL A 706 -27.66 17.89 -16.46
N ARG A 707 -27.47 18.77 -17.45
CA ARG A 707 -28.37 19.93 -17.68
C ARG A 707 -29.82 19.50 -17.92
N ARG A 708 -30.07 18.38 -18.62
CA ARG A 708 -31.42 17.84 -18.84
C ARG A 708 -32.05 17.27 -17.56
N ILE A 709 -31.26 16.67 -16.67
CA ILE A 709 -31.70 16.13 -15.37
C ILE A 709 -32.06 17.26 -14.39
N LEU A 710 -31.27 18.34 -14.39
CA LEU A 710 -31.52 19.53 -13.57
C LEU A 710 -32.71 20.36 -14.09
N LYS A 711 -33.00 20.29 -15.40
CA LYS A 711 -34.19 20.93 -16.01
C LYS A 711 -35.47 20.08 -15.93
N SER A 712 -35.41 18.79 -15.61
CA SER A 712 -36.60 17.93 -15.61
C SER A 712 -37.37 18.05 -14.29
N LYS A 713 -38.60 18.58 -14.36
CA LYS A 713 -39.49 18.79 -13.19
C LYS A 713 -40.14 17.51 -12.62
N TRP A 714 -39.95 16.35 -13.25
CA TRP A 714 -40.59 15.11 -12.79
C TRP A 714 -39.95 14.59 -11.50
N GLN A 715 -40.77 14.41 -10.46
CA GLN A 715 -40.45 13.70 -9.23
C GLN A 715 -41.49 12.58 -9.07
N PRO A 716 -41.11 11.43 -8.47
CA PRO A 716 -42.05 10.34 -8.22
C PRO A 716 -43.05 10.69 -7.12
N GLN A 717 -44.25 10.10 -7.17
CA GLN A 717 -45.15 10.10 -6.01
C GLN A 717 -44.73 9.03 -4.99
N PRO A 718 -45.01 9.18 -3.68
CA PRO A 718 -44.60 8.21 -2.66
C PRO A 718 -45.05 6.77 -2.93
N ALA A 719 -46.31 6.58 -3.35
CA ALA A 719 -46.81 5.25 -3.73
C ALA A 719 -46.07 4.66 -4.96
N GLU A 720 -45.68 5.48 -5.94
CA GLU A 720 -44.83 5.03 -7.06
C GLU A 720 -43.38 4.73 -6.64
N GLU A 721 -42.95 5.20 -5.47
CA GLU A 721 -41.67 4.89 -4.83
C GLU A 721 -41.70 3.50 -4.22
N GLU A 722 -42.70 3.23 -3.39
CA GLU A 722 -42.93 1.94 -2.70
C GLU A 722 -43.09 0.81 -3.71
N ASP A 723 -43.99 1.01 -4.68
CA ASP A 723 -44.27 0.08 -5.78
C ASP A 723 -43.03 -0.20 -6.66
N ARG A 724 -42.07 0.72 -6.69
CA ARG A 724 -40.77 0.56 -7.37
C ARG A 724 -39.73 -0.14 -6.50
N GLN A 725 -39.71 0.12 -5.20
CA GLN A 725 -38.88 -0.58 -4.22
C GLN A 725 -39.29 -2.07 -4.15
N GLU A 726 -40.60 -2.34 -4.09
CA GLU A 726 -41.23 -3.65 -4.27
C GLU A 726 -40.73 -4.39 -5.52
N ARG A 727 -40.87 -3.78 -6.70
CA ARG A 727 -40.40 -4.38 -7.97
C ARG A 727 -38.88 -4.63 -7.99
N TRP A 728 -38.09 -3.76 -7.37
CA TRP A 728 -36.64 -3.98 -7.19
C TRP A 728 -36.32 -5.10 -6.19
N PHE A 729 -37.09 -5.22 -5.12
CA PHE A 729 -36.94 -6.23 -4.08
C PHE A 729 -37.33 -7.62 -4.59
N ARG A 730 -38.47 -7.75 -5.28
CA ARG A 730 -38.91 -8.97 -5.99
C ARG A 730 -37.85 -9.42 -7.01
N ARG A 731 -37.32 -8.49 -7.83
CA ARG A 731 -36.20 -8.77 -8.75
C ARG A 731 -34.92 -9.20 -8.00
N GLY A 732 -34.62 -8.55 -6.87
CA GLY A 732 -33.49 -8.89 -6.01
C GLY A 732 -33.56 -10.32 -5.47
N LYS A 733 -34.76 -10.76 -5.00
CA LYS A 733 -35.01 -12.15 -4.61
C LYS A 733 -34.79 -13.11 -5.77
N GLN A 734 -35.41 -12.87 -6.93
CA GLN A 734 -35.27 -13.72 -8.12
C GLN A 734 -33.81 -13.86 -8.58
N VAL A 735 -33.08 -12.75 -8.63
CA VAL A 735 -31.65 -12.74 -9.01
C VAL A 735 -30.82 -13.52 -8.00
N TRP A 736 -30.94 -13.24 -6.69
CA TRP A 736 -30.14 -13.96 -5.70
C TRP A 736 -30.53 -15.43 -5.52
N ALA A 737 -31.78 -15.81 -5.79
CA ALA A 737 -32.17 -17.21 -5.90
C ALA A 737 -31.45 -17.92 -7.06
N ARG A 738 -31.37 -17.30 -8.25
CA ARG A 738 -30.59 -17.83 -9.40
C ARG A 738 -29.10 -17.96 -9.05
N TRP A 739 -28.50 -16.98 -8.38
CA TRP A 739 -27.10 -17.05 -7.92
C TRP A 739 -26.88 -18.11 -6.81
N ALA A 740 -27.87 -18.35 -5.95
CA ALA A 740 -27.82 -19.37 -4.90
C ALA A 740 -27.93 -20.80 -5.45
N ALA A 741 -28.77 -21.01 -6.48
CA ALA A 741 -28.83 -22.26 -7.26
C ALA A 741 -27.57 -22.49 -8.12
N LEU A 742 -26.88 -21.42 -8.52
CA LEU A 742 -25.50 -21.45 -9.04
C LEU A 742 -24.42 -21.59 -7.93
N GLY A 743 -24.82 -22.01 -6.73
CA GLY A 743 -23.90 -22.35 -5.62
C GLY A 743 -23.19 -21.17 -4.97
N ARG A 744 -23.51 -19.90 -5.28
CA ARG A 744 -22.91 -18.73 -4.60
C ARG A 744 -23.66 -18.37 -3.32
N LYS A 745 -22.94 -18.01 -2.25
CA LYS A 745 -23.52 -17.64 -0.95
C LYS A 745 -24.18 -16.24 -1.03
N PRO A 746 -25.50 -16.10 -0.77
CA PRO A 746 -26.17 -14.78 -0.80
C PRO A 746 -25.71 -13.85 0.35
N PRO A 747 -25.80 -12.52 0.21
CA PRO A 747 -25.64 -11.56 1.30
C PRO A 747 -26.67 -11.74 2.43
N LYS A 748 -26.35 -11.32 3.67
CA LYS A 748 -27.22 -11.45 4.86
C LYS A 748 -28.68 -11.03 4.62
N ARG A 749 -28.91 -9.88 3.95
CA ARG A 749 -30.26 -9.38 3.60
C ARG A 749 -31.11 -10.42 2.86
N TRP A 750 -30.52 -11.21 1.97
CA TRP A 750 -31.24 -12.21 1.18
C TRP A 750 -31.31 -13.58 1.86
N GLN A 751 -30.40 -13.87 2.82
CA GLN A 751 -30.49 -15.06 3.67
C GLN A 751 -31.66 -14.97 4.66
N ALA A 752 -31.93 -13.78 5.21
CA ALA A 752 -33.10 -13.52 6.06
C ALA A 752 -34.41 -13.76 5.29
N GLU A 753 -34.45 -13.39 4.01
CA GLU A 753 -35.55 -13.64 3.06
C GLU A 753 -35.64 -15.11 2.57
N GLY A 754 -35.05 -16.06 3.31
CA GLY A 754 -35.11 -17.50 3.04
C GLY A 754 -34.16 -18.03 1.95
N ILE A 755 -33.43 -17.18 1.23
CA ILE A 755 -32.58 -17.61 0.10
C ILE A 755 -31.27 -18.23 0.63
N ARG A 756 -31.23 -19.57 0.66
CA ARG A 756 -30.07 -20.39 1.06
C ARG A 756 -29.33 -20.94 -0.16
N ARG A 757 -28.04 -21.24 0.02
CA ARG A 757 -27.15 -21.85 -1.00
C ARG A 757 -27.52 -23.33 -1.20
N ASP A 758 -27.73 -23.78 -2.43
CA ASP A 758 -27.83 -25.23 -2.75
C ASP A 758 -26.44 -25.87 -2.57
N SER A 759 -26.38 -27.00 -1.87
CA SER A 759 -25.16 -27.73 -1.52
C SER A 759 -24.87 -28.93 -2.41
N SER A 760 -25.77 -29.27 -3.35
CA SER A 760 -25.60 -30.41 -4.24
C SER A 760 -24.40 -30.24 -5.19
N PRO A 761 -23.64 -31.31 -5.51
CA PRO A 761 -22.57 -31.24 -6.52
C PRO A 761 -23.14 -30.86 -7.90
N MET A 762 -22.36 -30.08 -8.65
CA MET A 762 -22.86 -29.34 -9.80
C MET A 762 -22.92 -30.20 -11.06
N ASN A 763 -24.12 -30.61 -11.47
CA ASN A 763 -24.35 -31.45 -12.64
C ASN A 763 -24.45 -30.62 -13.93
N GLU A 764 -23.73 -31.03 -14.98
CA GLU A 764 -23.56 -30.33 -16.26
C GLU A 764 -24.89 -29.96 -16.95
N LYS A 765 -25.92 -30.81 -16.81
CA LYS A 765 -27.27 -30.51 -17.33
C LYS A 765 -27.92 -29.27 -16.70
N LYS A 766 -27.68 -28.97 -15.40
CA LYS A 766 -28.15 -27.72 -14.77
C LYS A 766 -27.47 -26.49 -15.38
N LEU A 767 -26.21 -26.63 -15.84
CA LEU A 767 -25.42 -25.53 -16.40
C LEU A 767 -26.00 -25.08 -17.75
N LEU A 768 -26.27 -26.03 -18.65
CA LEU A 768 -26.92 -25.77 -19.95
C LEU A 768 -28.31 -25.13 -19.78
N GLN A 769 -29.12 -25.64 -18.84
CA GLN A 769 -30.47 -25.13 -18.58
C GLN A 769 -30.47 -23.67 -18.07
N VAL A 770 -29.45 -23.27 -17.30
CA VAL A 770 -29.31 -21.87 -16.81
C VAL A 770 -28.77 -20.92 -17.88
N VAL A 771 -28.05 -21.42 -18.89
CA VAL A 771 -27.58 -20.63 -20.06
C VAL A 771 -28.71 -20.39 -21.07
N ALA A 772 -29.55 -21.39 -21.34
CA ALA A 772 -30.63 -21.30 -22.32
C ALA A 772 -31.62 -20.15 -22.05
N VAL A 773 -31.95 -19.88 -20.77
CA VAL A 773 -32.83 -18.77 -20.33
C VAL A 773 -32.08 -17.41 -20.31
N GLY A 774 -31.12 -17.22 -21.22
CA GLY A 774 -30.33 -16.01 -21.41
C GLY A 774 -30.44 -15.39 -22.80
N GLN A 775 -31.03 -16.10 -23.77
CA GLN A 775 -31.26 -15.60 -25.13
C GLN A 775 -32.72 -15.17 -25.32
N PRO A 776 -33.02 -14.16 -26.18
CA PRO A 776 -34.39 -13.82 -26.54
C PRO A 776 -35.02 -14.96 -27.36
N SER A 777 -36.32 -15.19 -27.14
CA SER A 777 -37.07 -16.21 -27.89
C SER A 777 -37.30 -15.75 -29.33
N GLN A 778 -36.45 -16.20 -30.24
CA GLN A 778 -36.91 -16.49 -31.60
C GLN A 778 -37.74 -17.77 -31.54
N ARG A 779 -39.03 -17.67 -31.85
CA ARG A 779 -39.88 -18.85 -32.00
C ARG A 779 -39.28 -19.74 -33.09
N ARG A 780 -39.02 -21.01 -32.76
CA ARG A 780 -38.95 -22.05 -33.79
C ARG A 780 -40.36 -22.27 -34.30
N THR A 781 -40.53 -22.18 -35.61
CA THR A 781 -41.67 -22.77 -36.32
C THR A 781 -41.28 -24.20 -36.65
N ASP A 782 -41.92 -25.17 -36.00
CA ASP A 782 -41.66 -26.58 -36.27
C ASP A 782 -42.31 -26.95 -37.64
N PRO A 783 -41.55 -27.42 -38.65
CA PRO A 783 -42.06 -27.48 -40.04
C PRO A 783 -43.13 -28.54 -40.35
N GLU A 784 -43.68 -29.25 -39.35
CA GLU A 784 -44.56 -30.40 -39.56
C GLU A 784 -46.06 -30.12 -39.29
N GLU A 785 -46.44 -28.97 -38.70
CA GLU A 785 -47.88 -28.65 -38.48
C GLU A 785 -48.56 -27.96 -39.68
N ASP A 786 -47.88 -27.07 -40.40
CA ASP A 786 -48.48 -26.34 -41.54
C ASP A 786 -48.76 -27.22 -42.78
N ALA A 787 -48.20 -28.43 -42.83
CA ALA A 787 -48.44 -29.40 -43.91
C ALA A 787 -49.83 -30.08 -43.87
N ARG A 788 -50.74 -29.66 -42.97
CA ARG A 788 -52.08 -30.25 -42.78
C ARG A 788 -53.23 -29.25 -42.77
N ARG A 789 -53.06 -28.07 -43.39
CA ARG A 789 -54.14 -27.09 -43.63
C ARG A 789 -54.11 -26.52 -45.06
N VAL A 790 -54.53 -27.37 -45.99
CA VAL A 790 -55.26 -27.00 -47.22
C VAL A 790 -56.67 -27.57 -47.06
#